data_AF-A0A9D9X6P5-F1
#
_entry.id   AF-A0A9D9X6P5-F1
#
_cell.length_a   1.000
_cell.length_b   1.000
_cell.length_c   1.000
_cell.angle_alpha   90.00
_cell.angle_beta   90.00
_cell.angle_gamma   90.00
#
_symmetry.space_group_name_H-M   'P 1'
#
loop_
_entity.id
_entity.type
_entity.pdbx_description
1 polymer ?
#
loop_
_entity_poly.entity_id
_entity_poly.type
_entity_poly.pdbx_seq_one_letter_code
_entity_poly.pdbx_strand_id
1 'polypeptide(L)'
;MATITYQNGITILPSIGDLAEVFNGLVVTSSNASAVVLENAFGKITLNAALVPNQFAYGSYGEYPVSGNIESVSVQVYSAAGTLANFASFAYGASPLAVTSVLNPTYYGYGIAFNAESLFIQADTVNGTAAADWMHGRSGNDTMSGAGGDDTLDGGAGNDSLAGGAGDDVYILDNALDVVVEGAGAGNDTVALGVNGYAAFTYTLTNNVENAEINPAWAVGTNSYYYYYPVTITGNELGNIMRGGTGSDYFKGMAGNDRLFGGDGNDTLDGGTGNDIMSGGHGNDTYYVDAVGDKVFEYPVNSAIDLVISSISYTLGAHVENLQLAGTANLKGTGNALDNRIIANSGNNVLKGLDGIDTLSYETATTKVTASLNTAAAQITGGSGTDAISGFENLVGGSAGDNLKGSAAANRIDGGLGADTMTGLGGNDTYVVDVAGDKVVEAAGAGLDTVESAISYTLGNNLENLTLTGSAVINGTGNALDNLIIGNSAANLLIGAAGNDTLRGGYNYDNDTLNGGAGNDSLDGGYGNDSLLGGDGIDTLDGGYGDDILDGGLGADSMSGGGGNDTFYVNNAGDLVFDVADYGSETNTVITTIDYTLGANIDNLVLTDAATRGAGNYQDNVITANGNNNVLNGGRGIDTLSYAGTTGAVTVSLALAGAQATGGSGNDALRNFENLTGGSGNDSLTGSSLGNVLDGGAGNDTMAGGKGDDTYIVNSTSDVIIEAASSGVDQVLAAVTFTLAVNVENLTLTGTATINGTGNAAANTIIGNTANNELIGAGGNDTLSGGLGIDTLNGGLGNDTYRIDTATDVIIDSGGIDTIIVEGYSIYTNYLMPTGIENIDLSSYYSYYAISATGNALNNRMIGNASNNTLIGDAGNDTLIGGAGYDNLTGGAGNDVFVFDAPLYNADSLATTTGYDTITDFTIGADKIQLDDDIFTALPVVASGVLGAAHLQIGAAATDADDRIIYNSVTGALYYDQDGNGAQAQTQFALLGTGLALTVADFAII
;
A
#
# COMPACT_ATOMS: atom_id res chain seq x y z
N MET A 1 -8.29 -21.74 0.02
CA MET A 1 -9.36 -21.26 0.91
C MET A 1 -9.30 -22.03 2.23
N ALA A 2 -9.16 -21.36 3.37
CA ALA A 2 -9.26 -21.98 4.68
C ALA A 2 -10.40 -21.30 5.45
N THR A 3 -11.43 -22.06 5.78
CA THR A 3 -12.58 -21.60 6.57
C THR A 3 -12.17 -21.49 8.04
N ILE A 4 -12.27 -20.30 8.63
CA ILE A 4 -12.16 -20.10 10.08
C ILE A 4 -13.57 -20.02 10.65
N THR A 5 -13.89 -20.88 11.64
CA THR A 5 -15.15 -20.82 12.38
C THR A 5 -14.89 -20.28 13.79
N TYR A 6 -15.54 -19.18 14.16
CA TYR A 6 -15.56 -18.68 15.53
C TYR A 6 -16.79 -19.20 16.30
N GLN A 7 -16.65 -19.39 17.61
CA GLN A 7 -17.65 -20.04 18.48
C GLN A 7 -19.00 -19.32 18.66
N ASN A 8 -19.28 -18.23 17.92
CA ASN A 8 -20.57 -17.52 17.96
C ASN A 8 -21.28 -17.36 16.60
N GLY A 9 -20.89 -18.10 15.56
CA GLY A 9 -21.78 -18.36 14.42
C GLY A 9 -22.01 -17.21 13.41
N ILE A 10 -21.07 -16.29 13.24
CA ILE A 10 -21.07 -15.34 12.11
C ILE A 10 -19.80 -15.57 11.29
N THR A 11 -19.96 -15.74 9.97
CA THR A 11 -18.91 -15.97 8.98
C THR A 11 -18.79 -14.72 8.12
N ILE A 12 -17.62 -14.08 8.07
CA ILE A 12 -17.29 -13.04 7.10
C ILE A 12 -16.00 -13.49 6.39
N LEU A 13 -16.03 -13.49 5.06
CA LEU A 13 -14.89 -13.79 4.19
C LEU A 13 -14.22 -12.47 3.79
N PRO A 14 -12.95 -12.20 4.15
CA PRO A 14 -12.21 -11.10 3.55
C PRO A 14 -11.47 -11.57 2.27
N SER A 15 -11.61 -10.78 1.21
CA SER A 15 -10.82 -10.88 -0.02
C SER A 15 -9.36 -10.45 0.20
N ILE A 16 -8.50 -10.84 -0.74
CA ILE A 16 -7.02 -10.83 -0.71
C ILE A 16 -6.35 -9.42 -0.60
N GLY A 17 -7.07 -8.36 -0.23
CA GLY A 17 -6.57 -6.98 -0.13
C GLY A 17 -5.82 -6.61 1.16
N ASP A 18 -6.10 -7.27 2.29
CA ASP A 18 -5.72 -6.74 3.63
C ASP A 18 -4.35 -7.18 4.19
N LEU A 19 -3.40 -7.58 3.33
CA LEU A 19 -2.09 -8.08 3.79
C LEU A 19 -0.91 -7.12 3.55
N ALA A 20 -1.15 -5.91 3.04
CA ALA A 20 -0.09 -4.98 2.69
C ALA A 20 0.24 -3.90 3.75
N GLU A 21 -0.55 -3.75 4.83
CA GLU A 21 -0.41 -2.57 5.72
C GLU A 21 -0.01 -2.85 7.18
N VAL A 22 0.35 -4.10 7.54
CA VAL A 22 0.67 -4.46 8.95
C VAL A 22 2.18 -4.54 9.25
N PHE A 23 3.07 -4.13 8.32
CA PHE A 23 4.52 -4.19 8.55
C PHE A 23 5.28 -2.92 8.18
N ASN A 24 4.94 -1.79 8.81
CA ASN A 24 5.85 -0.67 8.95
C ASN A 24 5.98 -0.27 10.42
N GLY A 25 7.06 -0.71 11.06
CA GLY A 25 7.40 -0.31 12.43
C GLY A 25 7.89 -1.46 13.31
N LEU A 26 9.11 -1.95 13.08
CA LEU A 26 9.80 -2.75 14.10
C LEU A 26 11.29 -2.42 14.16
N VAL A 27 11.67 -1.72 15.24
CA VAL A 27 13.05 -1.48 15.66
C VAL A 27 13.55 -2.72 16.38
N VAL A 28 14.59 -3.37 15.86
CA VAL A 28 15.24 -4.52 16.52
C VAL A 28 16.29 -4.01 17.50
N THR A 29 16.00 -4.09 18.81
CA THR A 29 17.01 -3.87 19.85
C THR A 29 17.48 -5.21 20.45
N SER A 30 18.81 -5.38 20.43
CA SER A 30 19.63 -6.36 21.18
C SER A 30 20.16 -7.58 20.42
N SER A 31 21.46 -7.79 20.65
CA SER A 31 22.29 -8.89 20.18
C SER A 31 22.31 -10.04 21.20
N ASN A 32 22.14 -11.26 20.69
CA ASN A 32 22.41 -12.54 21.33
C ASN A 32 21.41 -13.07 22.39
N ALA A 33 20.35 -13.74 21.95
CA ALA A 33 19.92 -15.04 22.48
C ALA A 33 18.83 -15.67 21.59
N SER A 34 18.89 -17.00 21.42
CA SER A 34 18.04 -17.80 20.55
C SER A 34 16.56 -17.82 20.99
N ALA A 35 15.65 -17.58 20.03
CA ALA A 35 14.17 -17.57 20.06
C ALA A 35 13.50 -16.20 20.27
N VAL A 36 12.71 -15.78 19.27
CA VAL A 36 11.78 -14.63 19.33
C VAL A 36 10.40 -15.14 19.73
N VAL A 37 9.82 -14.56 20.78
CA VAL A 37 8.44 -14.80 21.21
C VAL A 37 7.65 -13.54 20.88
N LEU A 38 6.59 -13.67 20.07
CA LEU A 38 5.63 -12.59 19.82
C LEU A 38 4.36 -12.87 20.63
N GLU A 39 3.93 -11.90 21.42
CA GLU A 39 2.64 -11.91 22.14
C GLU A 39 1.82 -10.68 21.70
N ASN A 40 0.57 -10.91 21.33
CA ASN A 40 -0.47 -9.87 21.28
C ASN A 40 -1.72 -10.37 22.05
N ALA A 41 -2.77 -9.54 22.10
CA ALA A 41 -3.96 -9.74 22.93
C ALA A 41 -4.77 -11.03 22.64
N PHE A 42 -4.42 -11.83 21.63
CA PHE A 42 -5.15 -13.04 21.25
C PHE A 42 -4.34 -14.36 21.26
N GLY A 43 -3.09 -14.36 21.75
CA GLY A 43 -2.36 -15.60 22.10
C GLY A 43 -0.97 -15.78 21.46
N LYS A 44 -0.23 -16.79 21.95
CA LYS A 44 1.23 -16.95 21.81
C LYS A 44 1.63 -17.94 20.70
N ILE A 45 2.51 -17.54 19.78
CA ILE A 45 3.15 -18.41 18.77
C ILE A 45 4.67 -18.46 19.00
N THR A 46 5.30 -19.64 18.82
CA THR A 46 6.75 -19.85 18.96
C THR A 46 7.32 -20.43 17.66
N LEU A 47 8.33 -19.76 17.09
CA LEU A 47 9.03 -20.21 15.87
C LEU A 47 10.46 -20.64 16.22
N ASN A 48 10.83 -21.86 15.85
CA ASN A 48 12.21 -22.36 15.98
C ASN A 48 12.92 -22.27 14.62
N ALA A 49 13.96 -21.45 14.52
CA ALA A 49 14.82 -21.38 13.34
C ALA A 49 16.22 -21.95 13.65
N ALA A 50 16.67 -22.89 12.83
CA ALA A 50 18.05 -23.37 12.80
C ALA A 50 18.87 -22.49 11.83
N LEU A 51 19.96 -21.89 12.33
CA LEU A 51 20.88 -21.06 11.55
C LEU A 51 21.87 -21.91 10.74
N VAL A 52 22.18 -21.46 9.53
CA VAL A 52 23.49 -21.61 8.88
C VAL A 52 23.95 -20.20 8.42
N PRO A 53 25.21 -19.78 8.63
CA PRO A 53 25.60 -18.37 8.61
C PRO A 53 26.21 -17.87 7.29
N ASN A 54 26.08 -16.55 7.09
CA ASN A 54 26.88 -15.61 6.28
C ASN A 54 26.94 -15.80 4.75
N GLN A 55 26.36 -14.86 3.98
CA GLN A 55 27.09 -13.72 3.38
C GLN A 55 26.24 -12.88 2.39
N PHE A 56 26.42 -11.56 2.50
CA PHE A 56 26.19 -10.46 1.55
C PHE A 56 24.77 -9.89 1.28
N ALA A 57 24.72 -8.60 1.59
CA ALA A 57 23.70 -7.60 1.29
C ALA A 57 23.59 -7.27 -0.20
N TYR A 58 22.42 -6.78 -0.63
CA TYR A 58 22.34 -5.78 -1.70
C TYR A 58 21.18 -4.81 -1.44
N GLY A 59 21.50 -3.53 -1.56
CA GLY A 59 20.54 -2.44 -1.70
C GLY A 59 20.06 -2.32 -3.14
N SER A 60 18.87 -1.72 -3.25
CA SER A 60 18.06 -1.41 -4.43
C SER A 60 18.77 -0.52 -5.47
N TYR A 61 18.49 -0.71 -6.77
CA TYR A 61 18.15 0.31 -7.80
C TYR A 61 18.29 -0.25 -9.24
N GLY A 62 17.24 -0.10 -10.06
CA GLY A 62 17.30 0.38 -11.46
C GLY A 62 17.67 -0.54 -12.64
N GLU A 63 16.65 -0.90 -13.44
CA GLU A 63 16.54 -1.01 -14.92
C GLU A 63 17.60 -1.67 -15.87
N TYR A 64 17.10 -2.67 -16.63
CA TYR A 64 17.41 -3.11 -18.02
C TYR A 64 18.75 -3.85 -18.37
N PRO A 65 18.79 -4.68 -19.44
CA PRO A 65 19.22 -6.08 -19.41
C PRO A 65 20.60 -6.34 -20.04
N VAL A 66 21.33 -7.36 -19.57
CA VAL A 66 22.50 -7.89 -20.28
C VAL A 66 22.62 -9.40 -20.12
N SER A 67 22.73 -10.08 -21.26
CA SER A 67 23.01 -11.50 -21.43
C SER A 67 24.30 -11.95 -20.71
N GLY A 68 24.31 -13.16 -20.15
CA GLY A 68 25.54 -13.82 -19.74
C GLY A 68 25.30 -15.22 -19.19
N ASN A 69 25.55 -16.24 -20.02
CA ASN A 69 25.67 -17.63 -19.60
C ASN A 69 26.83 -17.77 -18.60
N ILE A 70 26.61 -18.47 -17.48
CA ILE A 70 27.68 -18.98 -16.64
C ILE A 70 27.51 -20.50 -16.49
N GLU A 71 28.49 -21.19 -17.05
CA GLU A 71 28.70 -22.63 -17.07
C GLU A 71 29.29 -23.11 -15.74
N SER A 72 28.73 -24.21 -15.21
CA SER A 72 29.32 -25.16 -14.24
C SER A 72 29.67 -24.68 -12.81
N VAL A 73 29.15 -25.41 -11.81
CA VAL A 73 29.75 -25.51 -10.47
C VAL A 73 29.98 -26.99 -10.17
N SER A 74 31.25 -27.30 -9.92
CA SER A 74 31.76 -28.64 -9.60
C SER A 74 31.63 -28.91 -8.10
N VAL A 75 31.14 -30.08 -7.72
CA VAL A 75 31.16 -30.58 -6.34
C VAL A 75 32.20 -31.69 -6.22
N GLN A 76 33.28 -31.42 -5.48
CA GLN A 76 34.24 -32.44 -5.07
C GLN A 76 33.90 -32.91 -3.64
N VAL A 77 33.60 -34.20 -3.50
CA VAL A 77 33.47 -34.87 -2.21
C VAL A 77 34.82 -35.51 -1.86
N TYR A 78 35.38 -35.18 -0.70
CA TYR A 78 36.43 -36.00 -0.08
C TYR A 78 35.91 -36.69 1.18
N SER A 79 36.07 -38.01 1.19
CA SER A 79 35.70 -38.92 2.28
C SER A 79 36.59 -38.73 3.51
N ALA A 80 36.01 -39.01 4.69
CA ALA A 80 36.70 -39.07 5.97
C ALA A 80 37.68 -40.26 6.06
N ALA A 81 38.84 -40.13 5.41
CA ALA A 81 40.11 -40.79 5.74
C ALA A 81 41.19 -40.16 4.86
N GLY A 82 41.97 -39.22 5.41
CA GLY A 82 42.96 -38.47 4.63
C GLY A 82 44.06 -39.33 4.03
N THR A 83 44.42 -39.09 2.77
CA THR A 83 45.79 -38.93 2.22
C THR A 83 45.69 -38.44 0.77
N LEU A 84 46.35 -37.31 0.43
CA LEU A 84 46.44 -36.70 -0.90
C LEU A 84 47.41 -37.44 -1.84
N ALA A 85 47.13 -37.44 -3.16
CA ALA A 85 48.16 -37.30 -4.20
C ALA A 85 47.59 -36.87 -5.58
N ASN A 86 47.81 -35.59 -5.88
CA ASN A 86 47.97 -34.86 -7.16
C ASN A 86 47.67 -35.50 -8.53
N PHE A 87 46.93 -34.74 -9.33
CA PHE A 87 46.90 -34.75 -10.79
C PHE A 87 48.18 -34.13 -11.40
N ALA A 88 48.62 -34.68 -12.54
CA ALA A 88 49.49 -34.00 -13.50
C ALA A 88 48.80 -34.00 -14.87
N SER A 89 48.54 -32.79 -15.37
CA SER A 89 48.07 -32.44 -16.70
C SER A 89 49.07 -32.83 -17.80
N PHE A 90 48.63 -33.18 -19.01
CA PHE A 90 49.30 -32.73 -20.25
C PHE A 90 48.36 -32.67 -21.46
N ALA A 91 48.68 -31.74 -22.34
CA ALA A 91 47.84 -31.04 -23.31
C ALA A 91 47.66 -31.73 -24.68
N TYR A 92 46.63 -31.23 -25.38
CA TYR A 92 46.10 -31.63 -26.68
C TYR A 92 46.91 -31.06 -27.86
N GLY A 93 47.08 -31.84 -28.94
CA GLY A 93 47.52 -31.29 -30.23
C GLY A 93 48.01 -32.32 -31.25
N ALA A 94 47.10 -32.87 -32.07
CA ALA A 94 47.22 -33.08 -33.53
C ALA A 94 46.05 -33.95 -34.06
N SER A 95 45.47 -33.53 -35.19
CA SER A 95 44.28 -34.07 -35.89
C SER A 95 44.29 -35.57 -36.28
N PRO A 96 43.12 -36.17 -36.57
CA PRO A 96 42.87 -37.60 -36.43
C PRO A 96 43.19 -38.41 -37.68
N LEU A 97 43.63 -39.65 -37.49
CA LEU A 97 43.49 -40.73 -38.45
C LEU A 97 42.68 -41.86 -37.80
N ALA A 98 41.57 -42.18 -38.45
CA ALA A 98 40.61 -43.20 -38.06
C ALA A 98 41.24 -44.58 -37.85
N VAL A 99 40.87 -45.25 -36.76
CA VAL A 99 40.94 -46.70 -36.66
C VAL A 99 39.67 -47.21 -35.98
N THR A 100 38.83 -47.83 -36.79
CA THR A 100 37.75 -48.75 -36.41
C THR A 100 38.32 -49.97 -35.71
N SER A 101 37.81 -50.34 -34.54
CA SER A 101 37.85 -51.74 -34.10
C SER A 101 36.75 -52.07 -33.10
N VAL A 102 35.80 -52.85 -33.60
CA VAL A 102 34.92 -53.77 -32.90
C VAL A 102 35.67 -54.48 -31.76
N LEU A 103 35.12 -54.43 -30.54
CA LEU A 103 35.37 -55.42 -29.50
C LEU A 103 34.05 -55.79 -28.81
N ASN A 104 33.61 -56.99 -29.12
CA ASN A 104 32.55 -57.73 -28.44
C ASN A 104 33.16 -58.46 -27.23
N PRO A 105 32.60 -58.36 -26.02
CA PRO A 105 32.74 -59.44 -25.06
C PRO A 105 31.39 -59.89 -24.48
N THR A 106 31.14 -61.18 -24.65
CA THR A 106 30.08 -62.00 -24.07
C THR A 106 30.17 -62.16 -22.53
N TYR A 107 29.04 -61.91 -21.87
CA TYR A 107 28.38 -62.67 -20.77
C TYR A 107 28.80 -62.54 -19.27
N TYR A 108 27.89 -61.98 -18.45
CA TYR A 108 27.22 -62.48 -17.21
C TYR A 108 27.03 -61.39 -16.14
N GLY A 109 25.79 -60.88 -16.02
CA GLY A 109 25.13 -60.49 -14.77
C GLY A 109 25.50 -59.13 -14.14
N TYR A 110 24.48 -58.28 -14.01
CA TYR A 110 24.40 -57.03 -13.24
C TYR A 110 25.08 -55.78 -13.81
N GLY A 111 24.22 -54.87 -14.31
CA GLY A 111 24.29 -53.40 -14.23
C GLY A 111 25.61 -52.71 -14.54
N ILE A 112 25.68 -52.02 -15.68
CA ILE A 112 26.65 -50.95 -15.91
C ILE A 112 25.88 -49.64 -16.09
N ALA A 113 25.87 -48.82 -15.03
CA ALA A 113 25.61 -47.40 -15.12
C ALA A 113 26.81 -46.73 -15.82
N PHE A 114 26.57 -45.98 -16.87
CA PHE A 114 27.57 -45.05 -17.42
C PHE A 114 27.29 -43.66 -16.85
N ASN A 115 28.06 -43.27 -15.83
CA ASN A 115 28.16 -41.91 -15.34
C ASN A 115 29.46 -41.27 -15.86
N ALA A 116 29.32 -40.31 -16.78
CA ALA A 116 30.05 -39.02 -16.84
C ALA A 116 30.03 -38.43 -18.26
N GLU A 117 29.66 -37.15 -18.29
CA GLU A 117 29.67 -36.18 -19.40
C GLU A 117 30.75 -36.40 -20.48
N SER A 118 30.33 -36.56 -21.73
CA SER A 118 31.06 -36.02 -22.90
C SER A 118 30.15 -35.95 -24.13
N LEU A 119 29.91 -34.71 -24.55
CA LEU A 119 29.26 -34.25 -25.78
C LEU A 119 29.76 -35.00 -27.03
N PHE A 120 29.03 -36.03 -27.48
CA PHE A 120 29.23 -36.67 -28.79
C PHE A 120 27.88 -36.72 -29.53
N ILE A 121 27.83 -36.07 -30.69
CA ILE A 121 26.65 -35.94 -31.59
C ILE A 121 26.70 -37.10 -32.61
N GLN A 122 26.70 -38.35 -32.15
CA GLN A 122 26.90 -39.51 -33.02
C GLN A 122 25.62 -40.33 -33.08
N ALA A 123 25.10 -40.53 -34.29
CA ALA A 123 24.03 -41.48 -34.56
C ALA A 123 24.52 -42.91 -34.26
N ASP A 124 23.96 -43.52 -33.23
CA ASP A 124 24.28 -44.87 -32.78
C ASP A 124 23.27 -45.88 -33.34
N THR A 125 23.72 -47.13 -33.52
CA THR A 125 22.84 -48.27 -33.82
C THR A 125 22.94 -49.27 -32.68
N VAL A 126 21.87 -49.39 -31.90
CA VAL A 126 21.82 -50.25 -30.71
C VAL A 126 20.89 -51.42 -31.00
N ASN A 127 21.39 -52.65 -30.82
CA ASN A 127 20.57 -53.86 -30.98
C ASN A 127 20.56 -54.65 -29.68
N GLY A 128 19.37 -54.94 -29.18
CA GLY A 128 19.07 -55.80 -28.05
C GLY A 128 19.15 -57.28 -28.41
N THR A 129 18.63 -58.08 -27.50
CA THR A 129 18.68 -59.54 -27.50
C THR A 129 17.28 -60.14 -27.66
N ALA A 130 17.06 -61.36 -27.18
CA ALA A 130 15.73 -61.97 -27.18
C ALA A 130 15.17 -62.05 -25.74
N ALA A 131 15.69 -61.21 -24.85
CA ALA A 131 15.32 -61.07 -23.45
C ALA A 131 15.11 -59.59 -23.16
N ALA A 132 14.31 -59.28 -22.14
CA ALA A 132 14.03 -57.91 -21.72
C ALA A 132 15.32 -57.08 -21.52
N ASP A 133 15.48 -56.06 -22.34
CA ASP A 133 16.61 -55.15 -22.40
C ASP A 133 16.16 -53.72 -22.02
N TRP A 134 17.02 -53.00 -21.28
CA TRP A 134 16.87 -51.55 -21.11
C TRP A 134 17.96 -50.86 -21.90
N MET A 135 17.57 -50.14 -22.95
CA MET A 135 18.45 -49.45 -23.86
C MET A 135 18.25 -47.94 -23.77
N HIS A 136 19.34 -47.18 -23.75
CA HIS A 136 19.33 -45.72 -23.71
C HIS A 136 20.32 -45.18 -24.75
N GLY A 137 19.81 -44.49 -25.76
CA GLY A 137 20.54 -43.66 -26.72
C GLY A 137 21.03 -42.38 -26.04
N ARG A 138 21.91 -41.64 -26.71
CA ARG A 138 22.60 -40.50 -26.09
C ARG A 138 22.15 -39.18 -26.70
N SER A 139 22.98 -38.59 -27.55
CA SER A 139 22.64 -37.37 -28.27
C SER A 139 22.98 -37.59 -29.74
N GLY A 140 22.09 -37.21 -30.64
CA GLY A 140 22.17 -37.56 -32.07
C GLY A 140 20.97 -38.43 -32.47
N ASN A 141 20.82 -38.70 -33.77
CA ASN A 141 19.70 -39.48 -34.30
C ASN A 141 20.03 -40.97 -34.27
N ASP A 142 19.56 -41.67 -33.25
CA ASP A 142 19.86 -43.06 -32.96
C ASP A 142 18.88 -44.02 -33.66
N THR A 143 19.32 -45.27 -33.89
CA THR A 143 18.47 -46.36 -34.38
C THR A 143 18.58 -47.54 -33.44
N MET A 144 17.48 -47.91 -32.79
CA MET A 144 17.46 -48.91 -31.72
C MET A 144 16.50 -50.04 -32.07
N SER A 145 16.93 -51.29 -31.83
CA SER A 145 16.10 -52.49 -32.05
C SER A 145 16.18 -53.41 -30.83
N GLY A 146 15.07 -53.66 -30.13
CA GLY A 146 15.02 -54.57 -28.97
C GLY A 146 15.08 -56.06 -29.36
N ALA A 147 14.44 -56.38 -30.49
CA ALA A 147 14.28 -57.69 -31.12
C ALA A 147 13.24 -58.61 -30.45
N GLY A 148 13.41 -59.05 -29.21
CA GLY A 148 12.28 -59.66 -28.50
C GLY A 148 12.52 -59.83 -27.01
N GLY A 149 11.45 -60.10 -26.25
CA GLY A 149 11.42 -59.79 -24.82
C GLY A 149 10.71 -58.45 -24.60
N ASP A 150 10.45 -58.11 -23.34
CA ASP A 150 9.79 -56.85 -22.98
C ASP A 150 10.86 -55.77 -22.79
N ASP A 151 11.09 -54.96 -23.83
CA ASP A 151 12.23 -54.04 -23.92
C ASP A 151 11.83 -52.59 -23.58
N THR A 152 12.73 -51.84 -22.96
CA THR A 152 12.58 -50.38 -22.74
C THR A 152 13.62 -49.63 -23.56
N LEU A 153 13.17 -48.85 -24.53
CA LEU A 153 13.97 -48.10 -25.49
C LEU A 153 13.81 -46.61 -25.24
N ASP A 154 14.88 -45.95 -24.84
CA ASP A 154 14.96 -44.49 -24.69
C ASP A 154 15.97 -43.97 -25.71
N GLY A 155 15.57 -43.11 -26.64
CA GLY A 155 16.45 -42.57 -27.68
C GLY A 155 17.45 -41.53 -27.17
N GLY A 156 17.13 -40.88 -26.05
CA GLY A 156 17.82 -39.66 -25.64
C GLY A 156 17.59 -38.52 -26.64
N ALA A 157 18.48 -37.52 -26.64
CA ALA A 157 18.26 -36.30 -27.40
C ALA A 157 18.55 -36.49 -28.90
N GLY A 158 17.53 -36.49 -29.75
CA GLY A 158 17.73 -36.76 -31.17
C GLY A 158 16.44 -36.76 -31.95
N ASN A 159 16.50 -37.12 -33.23
CA ASN A 159 15.31 -37.66 -33.91
C ASN A 159 15.58 -39.16 -34.10
N ASP A 160 15.03 -39.97 -33.22
CA ASP A 160 15.44 -41.36 -33.09
C ASP A 160 14.48 -42.31 -33.79
N SER A 161 14.95 -43.52 -34.09
CA SER A 161 14.14 -44.60 -34.66
C SER A 161 14.18 -45.79 -33.71
N LEU A 162 13.07 -46.07 -33.03
CA LEU A 162 12.98 -47.10 -31.98
C LEU A 162 12.07 -48.24 -32.45
N ALA A 163 12.57 -49.48 -32.44
CA ALA A 163 11.82 -50.68 -32.78
C ALA A 163 11.95 -51.70 -31.63
N GLY A 164 10.85 -52.04 -30.96
CA GLY A 164 10.85 -52.92 -29.79
C GLY A 164 11.03 -54.36 -30.25
N GLY A 165 10.14 -54.84 -31.10
CA GLY A 165 10.27 -56.15 -31.74
C GLY A 165 9.13 -57.10 -31.37
N ALA A 166 9.31 -57.97 -30.37
CA ALA A 166 8.26 -58.91 -29.96
C ALA A 166 8.30 -59.12 -28.45
N GLY A 167 7.22 -58.79 -27.77
CA GLY A 167 7.15 -58.60 -26.31
C GLY A 167 6.36 -57.33 -26.03
N ASP A 168 6.10 -57.03 -24.76
CA ASP A 168 5.42 -55.80 -24.37
C ASP A 168 6.47 -54.69 -24.16
N ASP A 169 6.67 -53.85 -25.18
CA ASP A 169 7.78 -52.90 -25.27
C ASP A 169 7.39 -51.48 -24.82
N VAL A 170 8.38 -50.70 -24.38
CA VAL A 170 8.23 -49.31 -23.91
C VAL A 170 9.18 -48.39 -24.67
N TYR A 171 8.65 -47.35 -25.32
CA TYR A 171 9.43 -46.30 -25.98
C TYR A 171 9.38 -45.01 -25.18
N ILE A 172 10.51 -44.51 -24.71
CA ILE A 172 10.62 -43.21 -24.05
C ILE A 172 11.02 -42.18 -25.12
N LEU A 173 10.14 -41.22 -25.37
CA LEU A 173 10.33 -40.18 -26.38
C LEU A 173 10.55 -38.82 -25.70
N ASP A 174 11.61 -38.12 -26.07
CA ASP A 174 11.89 -36.77 -25.60
C ASP A 174 11.73 -35.71 -26.72
N ASN A 175 11.59 -36.16 -27.97
CA ASN A 175 11.42 -35.32 -29.16
C ASN A 175 10.21 -35.77 -30.01
N ALA A 176 9.41 -34.81 -30.48
CA ALA A 176 8.22 -35.08 -31.30
C ALA A 176 8.55 -35.68 -32.68
N LEU A 177 9.82 -35.64 -33.09
CA LEU A 177 10.30 -36.22 -34.35
C LEU A 177 10.83 -37.65 -34.20
N ASP A 178 10.78 -38.24 -33.00
CA ASP A 178 11.12 -39.63 -32.79
C ASP A 178 10.10 -40.55 -33.46
N VAL A 179 10.60 -41.62 -34.07
CA VAL A 179 9.83 -42.57 -34.86
C VAL A 179 9.83 -43.93 -34.17
N VAL A 180 8.67 -44.36 -33.71
CA VAL A 180 8.44 -45.71 -33.22
C VAL A 180 8.03 -46.59 -34.40
N VAL A 181 8.67 -47.75 -34.56
CA VAL A 181 8.43 -48.71 -35.63
C VAL A 181 7.97 -50.03 -35.03
N GLU A 182 6.69 -50.35 -35.19
CA GLU A 182 6.13 -51.57 -34.62
C GLU A 182 5.46 -52.56 -35.58
N GLY A 183 5.60 -53.84 -35.23
CA GLY A 183 5.11 -54.98 -35.99
C GLY A 183 3.70 -55.40 -35.58
N ALA A 184 2.92 -55.95 -36.51
CA ALA A 184 1.59 -56.46 -36.16
C ALA A 184 1.69 -57.66 -35.21
N GLY A 185 1.07 -57.54 -34.02
CA GLY A 185 1.07 -58.59 -33.00
C GLY A 185 2.42 -58.78 -32.29
N ALA A 186 3.20 -57.71 -32.19
CA ALA A 186 4.47 -57.64 -31.47
C ALA A 186 4.28 -57.76 -29.95
N GLY A 187 3.26 -57.14 -29.38
CA GLY A 187 2.89 -57.27 -27.98
C GLY A 187 1.81 -56.26 -27.63
N ASN A 188 1.82 -55.78 -26.39
CA ASN A 188 1.06 -54.62 -25.94
C ASN A 188 2.03 -53.50 -25.57
N ASP A 189 2.23 -52.58 -26.51
CA ASP A 189 3.37 -51.66 -26.49
C ASP A 189 2.96 -50.26 -26.00
N THR A 190 3.91 -49.53 -25.38
CA THR A 190 3.65 -48.24 -24.73
C THR A 190 4.62 -47.15 -25.17
N VAL A 191 4.10 -45.99 -25.58
CA VAL A 191 4.87 -44.77 -25.76
C VAL A 191 4.79 -43.90 -24.51
N ALA A 192 5.91 -43.69 -23.83
CA ALA A 192 6.06 -42.77 -22.71
C ALA A 192 6.69 -41.46 -23.19
N LEU A 193 5.94 -40.37 -23.10
CA LEU A 193 6.41 -39.03 -23.48
C LEU A 193 7.14 -38.41 -22.29
N GLY A 194 8.47 -38.36 -22.34
CA GLY A 194 9.35 -37.73 -21.35
C GLY A 194 9.59 -36.25 -21.63
N VAL A 195 8.52 -35.47 -21.77
CA VAL A 195 8.58 -34.06 -22.19
C VAL A 195 9.08 -33.15 -21.06
N ASN A 196 10.37 -32.79 -21.09
CA ASN A 196 11.00 -31.87 -20.13
C ASN A 196 11.11 -30.41 -20.65
N GLY A 197 10.26 -30.00 -21.59
CA GLY A 197 10.40 -28.76 -22.36
C GLY A 197 9.35 -27.66 -22.11
N TYR A 198 9.63 -26.44 -22.60
CA TYR A 198 8.81 -25.22 -22.44
C TYR A 198 7.74 -25.00 -23.56
N ALA A 199 7.34 -26.03 -24.29
CA ALA A 199 6.48 -25.90 -25.47
C ALA A 199 5.44 -27.02 -25.57
N ALA A 200 4.30 -26.72 -26.19
CA ALA A 200 3.26 -27.70 -26.49
C ALA A 200 3.83 -28.83 -27.36
N PHE A 201 3.45 -30.07 -27.03
CA PHE A 201 3.93 -31.27 -27.68
C PHE A 201 2.78 -31.99 -28.37
N THR A 202 2.96 -32.43 -29.61
CA THR A 202 1.93 -33.16 -30.36
C THR A 202 2.51 -34.46 -30.88
N TYR A 203 1.83 -35.57 -30.61
CA TYR A 203 2.26 -36.89 -31.05
C TYR A 203 1.09 -37.70 -31.61
N THR A 204 1.38 -38.54 -32.59
CA THR A 204 0.42 -39.50 -33.15
C THR A 204 1.01 -40.89 -33.01
N LEU A 205 0.27 -41.79 -32.35
CA LEU A 205 0.69 -43.17 -32.19
C LEU A 205 0.87 -43.84 -33.55
N THR A 206 2.03 -44.45 -33.77
CA THR A 206 2.25 -45.30 -34.94
C THR A 206 1.25 -46.47 -34.93
N ASN A 207 0.92 -47.00 -36.11
CA ASN A 207 0.14 -48.23 -36.22
C ASN A 207 0.76 -49.35 -35.38
N ASN A 208 -0.08 -50.18 -34.76
CA ASN A 208 0.29 -51.30 -33.90
C ASN A 208 0.81 -50.92 -32.50
N VAL A 209 0.77 -49.64 -32.10
CA VAL A 209 1.06 -49.23 -30.71
C VAL A 209 -0.25 -49.07 -29.95
N GLU A 210 -0.38 -49.71 -28.78
CA GLU A 210 -1.61 -49.72 -28.00
C GLU A 210 -1.70 -48.60 -26.96
N ASN A 211 -0.59 -48.20 -26.33
CA ASN A 211 -0.65 -47.33 -25.15
C ASN A 211 0.20 -46.06 -25.29
N ALA A 212 -0.24 -44.97 -24.63
CA ALA A 212 0.53 -43.74 -24.47
C ALA A 212 0.43 -43.19 -23.04
N GLU A 213 1.53 -42.72 -22.47
CA GLU A 213 1.59 -42.08 -21.15
C GLU A 213 2.40 -40.78 -21.20
N ILE A 214 1.88 -39.70 -20.60
CA ILE A 214 2.59 -38.42 -20.45
C ILE A 214 3.34 -38.39 -19.12
N ASN A 215 4.65 -38.12 -19.19
CA ASN A 215 5.53 -37.93 -18.03
C ASN A 215 5.35 -38.95 -16.89
N PRO A 216 5.29 -40.26 -17.17
CA PRO A 216 5.09 -41.23 -16.11
C PRO A 216 6.27 -41.20 -15.13
N ALA A 217 5.98 -41.28 -13.83
CA ALA A 217 6.97 -41.09 -12.75
C ALA A 217 8.22 -42.00 -12.85
N TRP A 218 8.07 -43.15 -13.51
CA TRP A 218 9.16 -44.10 -13.74
C TRP A 218 10.08 -43.75 -14.92
N ALA A 219 9.62 -42.93 -15.88
CA ALA A 219 10.41 -42.50 -17.04
C ALA A 219 11.23 -41.22 -16.78
N VAL A 220 10.71 -40.28 -15.97
CA VAL A 220 11.33 -38.95 -15.77
C VAL A 220 12.00 -38.73 -14.41
N GLY A 221 11.86 -39.67 -13.46
CA GLY A 221 12.44 -39.59 -12.12
C GLY A 221 11.66 -38.70 -11.13
N THR A 222 11.69 -39.05 -9.84
CA THR A 222 10.78 -38.51 -8.81
C THR A 222 11.08 -37.07 -8.33
N ASN A 223 11.91 -36.28 -9.03
CA ASN A 223 12.41 -35.00 -8.52
C ASN A 223 12.41 -33.84 -9.54
N SER A 224 11.70 -33.98 -10.66
CA SER A 224 11.47 -32.84 -11.57
C SER A 224 10.20 -32.09 -11.14
N TYR A 225 10.34 -30.80 -10.90
CA TYR A 225 9.21 -29.88 -10.75
C TYR A 225 8.41 -29.87 -12.06
N TYR A 226 7.20 -30.42 -12.04
CA TYR A 226 6.31 -30.55 -13.19
C TYR A 226 5.82 -29.17 -13.65
N TYR A 227 5.93 -28.88 -14.96
CA TYR A 227 5.43 -27.65 -15.58
C TYR A 227 4.30 -27.94 -16.57
N TYR A 228 3.26 -27.11 -16.47
CA TYR A 228 1.88 -27.20 -16.98
C TYR A 228 1.69 -26.93 -18.49
N TYR A 229 2.41 -27.63 -19.37
CA TYR A 229 2.22 -27.43 -20.81
C TYR A 229 1.22 -28.42 -21.41
N PRO A 230 0.34 -27.96 -22.33
CA PRO A 230 -0.65 -28.82 -22.97
C PRO A 230 0.02 -29.80 -23.95
N VAL A 231 -0.36 -31.07 -23.90
CA VAL A 231 0.06 -32.12 -24.84
C VAL A 231 -1.13 -32.60 -25.66
N THR A 232 -0.91 -32.85 -26.95
CA THR A 232 -1.91 -33.45 -27.84
C THR A 232 -1.47 -34.85 -28.25
N ILE A 233 -2.26 -35.87 -27.96
CA ILE A 233 -2.02 -37.25 -28.41
C ILE A 233 -3.17 -37.69 -29.32
N THR A 234 -2.82 -38.18 -30.51
CA THR A 234 -3.75 -38.85 -31.42
C THR A 234 -3.43 -40.34 -31.45
N GLY A 235 -4.43 -41.17 -31.17
CA GLY A 235 -4.39 -42.63 -31.29
C GLY A 235 -4.39 -43.11 -32.74
N ASN A 236 -4.64 -44.40 -32.91
CA ASN A 236 -4.65 -45.09 -34.20
C ASN A 236 -5.98 -45.86 -34.39
N GLU A 237 -5.98 -46.96 -35.16
CA GLU A 237 -7.20 -47.76 -35.41
C GLU A 237 -7.43 -48.89 -34.37
N LEU A 238 -6.61 -48.93 -33.31
CA LEU A 238 -6.70 -49.91 -32.23
C LEU A 238 -7.47 -49.33 -31.03
N GLY A 239 -7.84 -50.20 -30.07
CA GLY A 239 -8.31 -49.71 -28.78
C GLY A 239 -7.14 -49.24 -27.93
N ASN A 240 -6.87 -47.94 -27.95
CA ASN A 240 -5.75 -47.33 -27.29
C ASN A 240 -6.00 -47.04 -25.81
N ILE A 241 -4.95 -47.10 -24.98
CA ILE A 241 -4.98 -46.57 -23.60
C ILE A 241 -4.07 -45.35 -23.53
N MET A 242 -4.64 -44.18 -23.29
CA MET A 242 -3.90 -42.92 -23.18
C MET A 242 -4.05 -42.32 -21.78
N ARG A 243 -2.93 -41.97 -21.15
CA ARG A 243 -2.88 -41.39 -19.79
C ARG A 243 -2.12 -40.07 -19.82
N GLY A 244 -2.76 -39.01 -19.35
CA GLY A 244 -2.21 -37.67 -19.28
C GLY A 244 -1.60 -37.33 -17.94
N GLY A 245 -1.11 -36.10 -17.88
CA GLY A 245 -0.23 -35.62 -16.83
C GLY A 245 -0.89 -34.59 -15.92
N THR A 246 -0.23 -33.45 -15.75
CA THR A 246 -0.71 -32.30 -14.95
C THR A 246 -1.03 -31.07 -15.81
N GLY A 247 -0.95 -31.22 -17.14
CA GLY A 247 -1.23 -30.18 -18.12
C GLY A 247 -2.65 -30.31 -18.66
N SER A 248 -3.14 -29.26 -19.33
CA SER A 248 -4.44 -29.29 -20.01
C SER A 248 -4.29 -29.96 -21.38
N ASP A 249 -4.49 -31.27 -21.43
CA ASP A 249 -4.14 -32.14 -22.55
C ASP A 249 -5.31 -32.36 -23.53
N TYR A 250 -5.00 -32.76 -24.77
CA TYR A 250 -6.00 -33.11 -25.79
C TYR A 250 -5.76 -34.52 -26.31
N PHE A 251 -6.68 -35.44 -26.04
CA PHE A 251 -6.61 -36.83 -26.52
C PHE A 251 -7.65 -37.14 -27.57
N LYS A 252 -7.20 -37.78 -28.65
CA LYS A 252 -8.06 -38.24 -29.74
C LYS A 252 -7.87 -39.73 -30.01
N GLY A 253 -8.84 -40.56 -29.64
CA GLY A 253 -8.83 -42.02 -29.80
C GLY A 253 -8.82 -42.49 -31.27
N MET A 254 -9.58 -41.80 -32.13
CA MET A 254 -9.78 -42.11 -33.56
C MET A 254 -10.76 -43.24 -33.80
N ALA A 255 -10.31 -44.47 -34.01
CA ALA A 255 -11.19 -45.61 -34.22
C ALA A 255 -10.75 -46.75 -33.32
N GLY A 256 -11.65 -47.35 -32.54
CA GLY A 256 -11.18 -48.30 -31.53
C GLY A 256 -12.22 -48.57 -30.47
N ASN A 257 -11.81 -49.15 -29.35
CA ASN A 257 -12.51 -48.97 -28.09
C ASN A 257 -11.44 -48.44 -27.12
N ASP A 258 -11.35 -47.13 -27.04
CA ASP A 258 -10.26 -46.40 -26.42
C ASP A 258 -10.51 -46.16 -24.93
N ARG A 259 -9.43 -45.92 -24.18
CA ARG A 259 -9.45 -45.57 -22.76
C ARG A 259 -8.61 -44.33 -22.54
N LEU A 260 -9.25 -43.17 -22.39
CA LEU A 260 -8.60 -41.87 -22.28
C LEU A 260 -8.67 -41.39 -20.82
N PHE A 261 -7.53 -41.04 -20.24
CA PHE A 261 -7.40 -40.57 -18.87
C PHE A 261 -6.65 -39.24 -18.85
N GLY A 262 -7.31 -38.10 -18.63
CA GLY A 262 -6.73 -36.75 -18.72
C GLY A 262 -5.66 -36.45 -17.66
N GLY A 263 -5.96 -36.66 -16.39
CA GLY A 263 -5.04 -36.37 -15.29
C GLY A 263 -5.46 -35.13 -14.49
N ASP A 264 -4.51 -34.26 -14.17
CA ASP A 264 -4.82 -32.92 -13.66
C ASP A 264 -4.72 -31.91 -14.83
N GLY A 265 -5.56 -30.88 -14.84
CA GLY A 265 -5.63 -29.91 -15.94
C GLY A 265 -7.05 -29.85 -16.52
N ASN A 266 -7.29 -28.91 -17.44
CA ASN A 266 -8.56 -28.85 -18.17
C ASN A 266 -8.40 -29.63 -19.48
N ASP A 267 -8.70 -30.92 -19.44
CA ASP A 267 -8.43 -31.86 -20.53
C ASP A 267 -9.57 -31.90 -21.54
N THR A 268 -9.24 -32.26 -22.78
CA THR A 268 -10.23 -32.54 -23.83
C THR A 268 -10.06 -33.95 -24.36
N LEU A 269 -11.07 -34.79 -24.17
CA LEU A 269 -11.04 -36.21 -24.50
C LEU A 269 -12.07 -36.51 -25.60
N ASP A 270 -11.57 -36.92 -26.77
CA ASP A 270 -12.35 -37.29 -27.95
C ASP A 270 -12.07 -38.75 -28.30
N GLY A 271 -12.97 -39.67 -27.93
CA GLY A 271 -12.83 -41.10 -28.27
C GLY A 271 -12.81 -41.37 -29.77
N GLY A 272 -13.49 -40.54 -30.56
CA GLY A 272 -13.78 -40.85 -31.96
C GLY A 272 -14.75 -42.02 -32.09
N THR A 273 -14.66 -42.80 -33.17
CA THR A 273 -15.59 -43.90 -33.40
C THR A 273 -15.22 -45.12 -32.55
N GLY A 274 -16.12 -45.58 -31.70
CA GLY A 274 -15.76 -46.70 -30.85
C GLY A 274 -16.81 -47.06 -29.81
N ASN A 275 -16.38 -47.72 -28.75
CA ASN A 275 -17.08 -47.68 -27.47
C ASN A 275 -16.02 -47.34 -26.43
N ASP A 276 -15.91 -46.05 -26.16
CA ASP A 276 -14.72 -45.52 -25.50
C ASP A 276 -14.99 -45.25 -24.01
N ILE A 277 -13.93 -45.19 -23.22
CA ILE A 277 -13.97 -44.90 -21.79
C ILE A 277 -13.11 -43.67 -21.57
N MET A 278 -13.72 -42.57 -21.13
CA MET A 278 -13.04 -41.30 -20.91
C MET A 278 -13.16 -40.88 -19.45
N SER A 279 -12.08 -40.35 -18.88
CA SER A 279 -12.01 -39.80 -17.53
C SER A 279 -11.04 -38.62 -17.52
N GLY A 280 -11.53 -37.43 -17.20
CA GLY A 280 -10.82 -36.16 -17.21
C GLY A 280 -9.89 -36.08 -16.02
N GLY A 281 -10.45 -36.07 -14.81
CA GLY A 281 -9.68 -36.15 -13.58
C GLY A 281 -9.86 -34.90 -12.73
N HIS A 282 -8.82 -34.09 -12.53
CA HIS A 282 -8.93 -32.82 -11.81
C HIS A 282 -8.87 -31.64 -12.77
N GLY A 283 -9.95 -30.88 -12.88
CA GLY A 283 -10.00 -29.65 -13.67
C GLY A 283 -11.37 -29.50 -14.27
N ASN A 284 -11.54 -28.60 -15.24
CA ASN A 284 -12.77 -28.48 -16.01
C ASN A 284 -12.59 -29.18 -17.35
N ASP A 285 -13.07 -30.40 -17.45
CA ASP A 285 -12.77 -31.32 -18.54
C ASP A 285 -13.87 -31.32 -19.62
N THR A 286 -13.50 -31.63 -20.86
CA THR A 286 -14.41 -31.69 -22.02
C THR A 286 -14.36 -33.06 -22.69
N TYR A 287 -15.54 -33.65 -22.92
CA TYR A 287 -15.71 -34.99 -23.48
C TYR A 287 -16.51 -34.97 -24.77
N TYR A 288 -16.05 -35.67 -25.81
CA TYR A 288 -16.84 -35.89 -27.02
C TYR A 288 -17.42 -37.30 -27.04
N VAL A 289 -18.75 -37.39 -27.12
CA VAL A 289 -19.49 -38.66 -27.15
C VAL A 289 -20.24 -38.82 -28.47
N ASP A 290 -19.89 -39.84 -29.26
CA ASP A 290 -20.49 -40.09 -30.56
C ASP A 290 -21.03 -41.52 -30.77
N ALA A 291 -20.73 -42.44 -29.84
CA ALA A 291 -21.20 -43.81 -29.87
C ALA A 291 -21.95 -44.23 -28.60
N VAL A 292 -22.96 -45.09 -28.78
CA VAL A 292 -23.87 -45.49 -27.68
C VAL A 292 -23.13 -46.24 -26.56
N GLY A 293 -21.98 -46.83 -26.86
CA GLY A 293 -21.17 -47.54 -25.86
C GLY A 293 -20.16 -46.67 -25.11
N ASP A 294 -20.02 -45.39 -25.47
CA ASP A 294 -19.09 -44.47 -24.81
C ASP A 294 -19.49 -44.21 -23.36
N LYS A 295 -18.49 -44.10 -22.49
CA LYS A 295 -18.67 -43.87 -21.06
C LYS A 295 -17.74 -42.78 -20.57
N VAL A 296 -18.31 -41.84 -19.84
CA VAL A 296 -17.59 -40.78 -19.13
C VAL A 296 -17.60 -41.09 -17.65
N PHE A 297 -16.44 -40.94 -17.00
CA PHE A 297 -16.26 -41.18 -15.57
C PHE A 297 -15.50 -40.02 -14.94
N GLU A 298 -16.12 -39.41 -13.92
CA GLU A 298 -15.47 -38.36 -13.15
C GLU A 298 -15.30 -38.66 -11.67
N TYR A 299 -14.25 -38.06 -11.10
CA TYR A 299 -13.97 -38.11 -9.68
C TYR A 299 -14.66 -36.94 -8.95
N PRO A 300 -15.14 -37.14 -7.71
CA PRO A 300 -15.77 -36.06 -6.95
C PRO A 300 -14.70 -35.03 -6.53
N VAL A 301 -14.53 -34.00 -7.34
CA VAL A 301 -13.73 -32.82 -7.00
C VAL A 301 -14.69 -31.64 -6.85
N ASN A 302 -14.74 -31.07 -5.66
CA ASN A 302 -15.79 -30.19 -5.16
C ASN A 302 -15.85 -28.78 -5.80
N SER A 303 -15.21 -28.55 -6.95
CA SER A 303 -15.22 -27.26 -7.66
C SER A 303 -14.98 -27.35 -9.19
N ALA A 304 -14.79 -28.55 -9.75
CA ALA A 304 -14.69 -28.77 -11.19
C ALA A 304 -16.06 -28.61 -11.85
N ILE A 305 -16.10 -28.13 -13.10
CA ILE A 305 -17.30 -28.07 -13.94
C ILE A 305 -16.97 -28.72 -15.29
N ASP A 306 -17.52 -29.90 -15.51
CA ASP A 306 -17.19 -30.74 -16.67
C ASP A 306 -18.27 -30.68 -17.75
N LEU A 307 -17.84 -30.83 -19.01
CA LEU A 307 -18.69 -30.69 -20.20
C LEU A 307 -18.67 -31.96 -21.07
N VAL A 308 -19.84 -32.53 -21.32
CA VAL A 308 -20.02 -33.54 -22.38
C VAL A 308 -20.64 -32.89 -23.61
N ILE A 309 -19.95 -32.97 -24.75
CA ILE A 309 -20.47 -32.65 -26.07
C ILE A 309 -20.90 -33.95 -26.75
N SER A 310 -22.21 -34.15 -26.94
CA SER A 310 -22.73 -35.40 -27.51
C SER A 310 -23.43 -35.19 -28.85
N SER A 311 -23.06 -36.00 -29.84
CA SER A 311 -23.76 -36.08 -31.13
C SER A 311 -24.88 -37.14 -31.16
N ILE A 312 -25.09 -37.83 -30.04
CA ILE A 312 -26.11 -38.87 -29.82
C ILE A 312 -26.98 -38.55 -28.61
N SER A 313 -27.96 -39.41 -28.32
CA SER A 313 -28.71 -39.28 -27.07
C SER A 313 -27.85 -39.71 -25.89
N TYR A 314 -27.78 -38.87 -24.85
CA TYR A 314 -26.86 -39.07 -23.74
C TYR A 314 -27.52 -38.77 -22.38
N THR A 315 -27.01 -39.43 -21.35
CA THR A 315 -27.36 -39.20 -19.95
C THR A 315 -26.08 -38.99 -19.17
N LEU A 316 -25.96 -37.84 -18.50
CA LEU A 316 -24.77 -37.51 -17.74
C LEU A 316 -24.50 -38.56 -16.65
N GLY A 317 -23.23 -38.97 -16.54
CA GLY A 317 -22.73 -39.75 -15.41
C GLY A 317 -22.70 -38.91 -14.14
N ALA A 318 -22.36 -39.51 -12.99
CA ALA A 318 -22.16 -38.74 -11.76
C ALA A 318 -20.94 -37.80 -11.88
N HIS A 319 -20.98 -36.65 -11.19
CA HIS A 319 -19.91 -35.64 -11.17
C HIS A 319 -19.65 -34.96 -12.52
N VAL A 320 -20.67 -34.89 -13.39
CA VAL A 320 -20.58 -34.12 -14.64
C VAL A 320 -21.74 -33.15 -14.68
N GLU A 321 -21.47 -31.87 -14.88
CA GLU A 321 -22.44 -30.81 -14.71
C GLU A 321 -23.10 -30.43 -16.04
N ASN A 322 -22.34 -30.39 -17.15
CA ASN A 322 -22.82 -29.79 -18.40
C ASN A 322 -22.96 -30.82 -19.52
N LEU A 323 -24.05 -30.70 -20.30
CA LEU A 323 -24.29 -31.46 -21.52
C LEU A 323 -24.62 -30.52 -22.68
N GLN A 324 -23.84 -30.59 -23.75
CA GLN A 324 -24.14 -29.94 -25.02
C GLN A 324 -24.54 -30.98 -26.07
N LEU A 325 -25.72 -30.82 -26.64
CA LEU A 325 -26.14 -31.61 -27.79
C LEU A 325 -25.59 -30.99 -29.08
N ALA A 326 -24.93 -31.80 -29.90
CA ALA A 326 -24.35 -31.37 -31.17
C ALA A 326 -25.28 -31.67 -32.36
N GLY A 327 -25.07 -30.96 -33.47
CA GLY A 327 -25.74 -31.21 -34.74
C GLY A 327 -27.21 -30.82 -34.81
N THR A 328 -27.98 -31.55 -35.63
CA THR A 328 -29.39 -31.24 -35.94
C THR A 328 -30.32 -32.43 -35.72
N ALA A 329 -29.79 -33.51 -35.15
CA ALA A 329 -30.55 -34.73 -34.89
C ALA A 329 -31.52 -34.53 -33.72
N ASN A 330 -32.61 -35.30 -33.71
CA ASN A 330 -33.55 -35.35 -32.59
C ASN A 330 -32.95 -36.23 -31.48
N LEU A 331 -32.41 -35.62 -30.44
CA LEU A 331 -31.66 -36.31 -29.40
C LEU A 331 -32.40 -36.28 -28.06
N LYS A 332 -31.97 -37.15 -27.14
CA LYS A 332 -32.36 -37.08 -25.74
C LYS A 332 -31.16 -36.63 -24.92
N GLY A 333 -31.33 -35.54 -24.18
CA GLY A 333 -30.37 -35.09 -23.17
C GLY A 333 -30.96 -35.32 -21.79
N THR A 334 -30.23 -35.94 -20.89
CA THR A 334 -30.68 -36.17 -19.51
C THR A 334 -29.54 -35.86 -18.56
N GLY A 335 -29.79 -35.01 -17.56
CA GLY A 335 -28.87 -34.71 -16.48
C GLY A 335 -28.73 -35.86 -15.47
N ASN A 336 -28.19 -35.54 -14.31
CA ASN A 336 -27.98 -36.42 -13.18
C ASN A 336 -28.66 -35.82 -11.92
N ALA A 337 -28.03 -35.86 -10.74
CA ALA A 337 -28.61 -35.31 -9.50
C ALA A 337 -27.93 -34.01 -9.04
N LEU A 338 -27.07 -33.45 -9.90
CA LEU A 338 -26.34 -32.19 -9.70
C LEU A 338 -27.10 -31.06 -10.40
N ASP A 339 -26.68 -29.82 -10.16
CA ASP A 339 -27.19 -28.65 -10.87
C ASP A 339 -26.64 -28.66 -12.30
N ASN A 340 -27.39 -29.20 -13.26
CA ASN A 340 -26.90 -29.41 -14.62
C ASN A 340 -27.21 -28.26 -15.57
N ARG A 341 -26.30 -27.93 -16.51
CA ARG A 341 -26.61 -27.11 -17.69
C ARG A 341 -26.75 -27.99 -18.93
N ILE A 342 -27.93 -27.98 -19.55
CA ILE A 342 -28.17 -28.72 -20.81
C ILE A 342 -28.36 -27.74 -21.96
N ILE A 343 -27.42 -27.73 -22.90
CA ILE A 343 -27.42 -26.91 -24.10
C ILE A 343 -28.07 -27.69 -25.24
N ALA A 344 -29.24 -27.23 -25.68
CA ALA A 344 -30.00 -27.87 -26.73
C ALA A 344 -29.41 -27.63 -28.13
N ASN A 345 -29.66 -28.57 -29.04
CA ASN A 345 -29.34 -28.41 -30.46
C ASN A 345 -30.60 -27.99 -31.26
N SER A 346 -30.49 -27.93 -32.59
CA SER A 346 -31.61 -27.52 -33.46
C SER A 346 -32.68 -28.59 -33.76
N GLY A 347 -32.49 -29.81 -33.26
CA GLY A 347 -33.41 -30.93 -33.45
C GLY A 347 -34.66 -30.88 -32.55
N ASN A 348 -35.56 -31.84 -32.70
CA ASN A 348 -36.71 -32.01 -31.82
C ASN A 348 -36.31 -32.90 -30.64
N ASN A 349 -35.92 -32.31 -29.51
CA ASN A 349 -35.26 -33.04 -28.44
C ASN A 349 -36.20 -33.47 -27.31
N VAL A 350 -35.73 -34.42 -26.50
CA VAL A 350 -36.31 -34.72 -25.17
C VAL A 350 -35.27 -34.40 -24.12
N LEU A 351 -35.49 -33.35 -23.34
CA LEU A 351 -34.51 -32.79 -22.41
C LEU A 351 -35.03 -32.93 -20.98
N LYS A 352 -34.15 -33.38 -20.08
CA LYS A 352 -34.48 -33.56 -18.66
C LYS A 352 -33.31 -33.16 -17.78
N GLY A 353 -33.50 -32.27 -16.82
CA GLY A 353 -32.48 -31.99 -15.80
C GLY A 353 -32.42 -33.10 -14.75
N LEU A 354 -33.59 -33.45 -14.19
CA LEU A 354 -33.84 -34.44 -13.11
C LEU A 354 -33.88 -33.79 -11.72
N ASP A 355 -33.01 -34.19 -10.79
CA ASP A 355 -32.92 -33.62 -9.45
C ASP A 355 -31.77 -32.61 -9.44
N GLY A 356 -31.91 -31.46 -8.78
CA GLY A 356 -30.94 -30.37 -8.83
C GLY A 356 -31.64 -29.05 -9.15
N ILE A 357 -30.86 -27.98 -9.30
CA ILE A 357 -31.30 -26.72 -9.90
C ILE A 357 -30.74 -26.68 -11.32
N ASP A 358 -31.52 -27.18 -12.27
CA ASP A 358 -31.08 -27.43 -13.63
C ASP A 358 -31.38 -26.25 -14.56
N THR A 359 -30.47 -25.99 -15.50
CA THR A 359 -30.56 -24.94 -16.50
C THR A 359 -30.73 -25.51 -17.90
N LEU A 360 -31.82 -25.15 -18.56
CA LEU A 360 -32.01 -25.39 -19.98
C LEU A 360 -31.48 -24.19 -20.79
N SER A 361 -30.46 -24.43 -21.61
CA SER A 361 -29.80 -23.40 -22.42
C SER A 361 -30.08 -23.58 -23.92
N TYR A 362 -30.44 -22.46 -24.56
CA TYR A 362 -30.54 -22.32 -26.00
C TYR A 362 -29.48 -21.36 -26.57
N GLU A 363 -28.37 -21.16 -25.86
CA GLU A 363 -27.34 -20.14 -26.20
C GLU A 363 -26.74 -20.28 -27.61
N THR A 364 -26.78 -21.49 -28.20
CA THR A 364 -26.30 -21.73 -29.57
C THR A 364 -27.33 -21.40 -30.65
N ALA A 365 -28.57 -21.08 -30.27
CA ALA A 365 -29.64 -20.73 -31.19
C ALA A 365 -29.41 -19.32 -31.78
N THR A 366 -29.54 -19.24 -33.10
CA THR A 366 -29.36 -17.99 -33.88
C THR A 366 -30.68 -17.37 -34.35
N THR A 367 -31.80 -17.96 -33.94
CA THR A 367 -33.15 -17.52 -34.31
C THR A 367 -34.07 -17.63 -33.10
N LYS A 368 -35.13 -16.83 -33.08
CA LYS A 368 -36.07 -16.71 -31.96
C LYS A 368 -36.48 -18.05 -31.35
N VAL A 369 -36.23 -18.18 -30.06
CA VAL A 369 -36.64 -19.23 -29.15
C VAL A 369 -37.94 -18.83 -28.43
N THR A 370 -38.80 -19.79 -28.16
CA THR A 370 -40.02 -19.66 -27.36
C THR A 370 -40.13 -20.88 -26.46
N ALA A 371 -39.65 -20.76 -25.22
CA ALA A 371 -39.56 -21.86 -24.27
C ALA A 371 -40.32 -21.55 -22.98
N SER A 372 -41.01 -22.56 -22.45
CA SER A 372 -41.82 -22.46 -21.23
C SER A 372 -41.60 -23.67 -20.32
N LEU A 373 -41.12 -23.46 -19.10
CA LEU A 373 -40.97 -24.52 -18.08
C LEU A 373 -42.32 -24.99 -17.52
N ASN A 374 -43.37 -24.16 -17.62
CA ASN A 374 -44.72 -24.49 -17.17
C ASN A 374 -45.52 -25.47 -18.07
N THR A 375 -44.88 -26.21 -18.98
CA THR A 375 -45.55 -27.24 -19.79
C THR A 375 -44.68 -28.47 -19.98
N ALA A 376 -45.22 -29.64 -19.63
CA ALA A 376 -44.59 -30.93 -19.90
C ALA A 376 -44.86 -31.45 -21.33
N ALA A 377 -45.75 -30.79 -22.09
CA ALA A 377 -46.01 -31.15 -23.48
C ALA A 377 -44.89 -30.60 -24.37
N ALA A 378 -44.57 -31.36 -25.44
CA ALA A 378 -43.62 -30.91 -26.45
C ALA A 378 -44.07 -29.55 -27.01
N GLN A 379 -43.17 -28.58 -26.98
CA GLN A 379 -43.44 -27.20 -27.36
C GLN A 379 -42.60 -26.82 -28.56
N ILE A 380 -43.15 -26.00 -29.45
CA ILE A 380 -42.42 -25.49 -30.62
C ILE A 380 -41.49 -24.41 -30.07
N THR A 381 -40.24 -24.79 -29.85
CA THR A 381 -39.24 -23.92 -29.25
C THR A 381 -38.69 -22.90 -30.23
N GLY A 382 -38.86 -23.09 -31.54
CA GLY A 382 -38.47 -22.09 -32.54
C GLY A 382 -36.95 -21.94 -32.65
N GLY A 383 -36.39 -22.06 -33.86
CA GLY A 383 -34.93 -22.12 -34.04
C GLY A 383 -34.24 -23.39 -33.53
N SER A 384 -34.80 -23.99 -32.49
CA SER A 384 -34.34 -25.18 -31.79
C SER A 384 -35.33 -26.35 -31.89
N GLY A 385 -36.15 -26.36 -32.95
CA GLY A 385 -37.08 -27.45 -33.21
C GLY A 385 -38.36 -27.44 -32.34
N THR A 386 -38.78 -28.64 -31.93
CA THR A 386 -39.93 -28.92 -31.06
C THR A 386 -39.47 -29.83 -29.93
N ASP A 387 -39.26 -29.27 -28.74
CA ASP A 387 -38.65 -29.97 -27.61
C ASP A 387 -39.69 -30.38 -26.58
N ALA A 388 -39.49 -31.55 -25.97
CA ALA A 388 -40.17 -31.97 -24.74
C ALA A 388 -39.21 -31.79 -23.56
N ILE A 389 -39.55 -30.89 -22.64
CA ILE A 389 -38.69 -30.49 -21.52
C ILE A 389 -39.33 -30.82 -20.18
N SER A 390 -38.52 -31.17 -19.16
CA SER A 390 -39.01 -31.43 -17.80
C SER A 390 -37.89 -31.42 -16.77
N GLY A 391 -38.17 -30.98 -15.54
CA GLY A 391 -37.17 -30.95 -14.46
C GLY A 391 -36.05 -29.96 -14.77
N PHE A 392 -36.44 -28.72 -15.05
CA PHE A 392 -35.53 -27.59 -15.21
C PHE A 392 -36.14 -26.43 -14.44
N GLU A 393 -35.27 -25.65 -13.81
CA GLU A 393 -35.62 -24.50 -12.97
C GLU A 393 -35.15 -23.20 -13.62
N ASN A 394 -34.14 -23.24 -14.50
CA ASN A 394 -33.59 -22.06 -15.16
C ASN A 394 -33.67 -22.15 -16.69
N LEU A 395 -33.68 -20.99 -17.34
CA LEU A 395 -33.72 -20.85 -18.80
C LEU A 395 -32.67 -19.84 -19.28
N VAL A 396 -32.00 -20.18 -20.39
CA VAL A 396 -31.13 -19.25 -21.14
C VAL A 396 -31.56 -19.21 -22.59
N GLY A 397 -31.76 -18.01 -23.13
CA GLY A 397 -32.07 -17.75 -24.54
C GLY A 397 -30.88 -17.86 -25.47
N GLY A 398 -31.12 -17.59 -26.74
CA GLY A 398 -30.14 -17.56 -27.82
C GLY A 398 -29.63 -16.15 -28.11
N SER A 399 -29.35 -15.90 -29.39
CA SER A 399 -28.84 -14.60 -29.88
C SER A 399 -29.88 -13.73 -30.61
N ALA A 400 -31.15 -14.11 -30.56
CA ALA A 400 -32.26 -13.42 -31.17
C ALA A 400 -33.29 -13.02 -30.10
N GLY A 401 -34.22 -12.12 -30.42
CA GLY A 401 -35.26 -11.74 -29.45
C GLY A 401 -36.25 -12.88 -29.16
N ASP A 402 -36.12 -13.48 -27.99
CA ASP A 402 -36.74 -14.69 -27.51
C ASP A 402 -37.96 -14.44 -26.61
N ASN A 403 -38.73 -15.50 -26.35
CA ASN A 403 -39.86 -15.49 -25.44
C ASN A 403 -39.68 -16.61 -24.41
N LEU A 404 -39.16 -16.27 -23.24
CA LEU A 404 -38.81 -17.23 -22.20
C LEU A 404 -39.80 -17.15 -21.05
N LYS A 405 -40.24 -18.32 -20.58
CA LYS A 405 -41.24 -18.42 -19.52
C LYS A 405 -40.86 -19.46 -18.48
N GLY A 406 -40.81 -19.03 -17.23
CA GLY A 406 -40.56 -19.85 -16.07
C GLY A 406 -41.71 -20.79 -15.70
N SER A 407 -41.74 -21.15 -14.43
CA SER A 407 -42.65 -22.05 -13.75
C SER A 407 -43.25 -21.34 -12.53
N ALA A 408 -43.89 -22.07 -11.62
CA ALA A 408 -44.39 -21.48 -10.36
C ALA A 408 -43.37 -21.59 -9.20
N ALA A 409 -42.14 -21.99 -9.51
CA ALA A 409 -41.00 -22.05 -8.59
C ALA A 409 -39.98 -20.98 -8.99
N ALA A 410 -39.12 -20.56 -8.06
CA ALA A 410 -38.04 -19.62 -8.33
C ALA A 410 -37.18 -20.07 -9.53
N ASN A 411 -37.04 -19.19 -10.53
CA ASN A 411 -36.30 -19.43 -11.76
C ASN A 411 -35.28 -18.32 -12.02
N ARG A 412 -34.11 -18.67 -12.56
CA ARG A 412 -33.24 -17.72 -13.25
C ARG A 412 -33.55 -17.77 -14.75
N ILE A 413 -33.90 -16.62 -15.33
CA ILE A 413 -34.20 -16.46 -16.74
C ILE A 413 -33.24 -15.44 -17.33
N ASP A 414 -32.41 -15.90 -18.26
CA ASP A 414 -31.45 -15.09 -19.00
C ASP A 414 -31.88 -15.03 -20.47
N GLY A 415 -32.13 -13.82 -20.98
CA GLY A 415 -32.52 -13.61 -22.38
C GLY A 415 -31.44 -14.00 -23.38
N GLY A 416 -30.17 -13.99 -22.97
CA GLY A 416 -29.05 -14.00 -23.90
C GLY A 416 -28.98 -12.68 -24.67
N LEU A 417 -28.37 -12.70 -25.86
CA LEU A 417 -28.34 -11.51 -26.70
C LEU A 417 -29.68 -11.36 -27.40
N GLY A 418 -30.28 -10.17 -27.40
CA GLY A 418 -31.53 -10.03 -28.13
C GLY A 418 -32.35 -8.85 -27.71
N ALA A 419 -33.65 -8.97 -27.94
CA ALA A 419 -34.65 -8.09 -27.36
C ALA A 419 -35.73 -9.03 -26.85
N ASP A 420 -35.54 -9.47 -25.63
CA ASP A 420 -36.14 -10.68 -25.09
C ASP A 420 -37.40 -10.36 -24.28
N THR A 421 -38.34 -11.31 -24.23
CA THR A 421 -39.47 -11.23 -23.31
C THR A 421 -39.37 -12.36 -22.31
N MET A 422 -39.18 -12.00 -21.03
CA MET A 422 -39.03 -12.93 -19.92
C MET A 422 -40.25 -12.85 -18.99
N THR A 423 -40.74 -13.99 -18.53
CA THR A 423 -41.93 -14.08 -17.66
C THR A 423 -41.72 -15.19 -16.63
N GLY A 424 -41.65 -14.88 -15.35
CA GLY A 424 -41.42 -15.87 -14.29
C GLY A 424 -42.66 -16.69 -13.97
N LEU A 425 -43.77 -15.98 -13.72
CA LEU A 425 -45.08 -16.44 -13.24
C LEU A 425 -45.27 -16.37 -11.73
N GLY A 426 -44.56 -17.18 -10.97
CA GLY A 426 -44.67 -17.18 -9.52
C GLY A 426 -43.50 -17.91 -8.90
N GLY A 427 -43.22 -17.66 -7.63
CA GLY A 427 -41.90 -17.90 -7.08
C GLY A 427 -41.07 -16.61 -7.11
N ASN A 428 -39.88 -16.65 -6.51
CA ASN A 428 -38.98 -15.50 -6.50
C ASN A 428 -37.99 -15.69 -7.64
N ASP A 429 -38.22 -15.00 -8.74
CA ASP A 429 -37.50 -15.18 -9.98
C ASP A 429 -36.37 -14.15 -10.14
N THR A 430 -35.36 -14.50 -10.92
CA THR A 430 -34.24 -13.62 -11.29
C THR A 430 -34.18 -13.47 -12.81
N TYR A 431 -34.21 -12.22 -13.29
CA TYR A 431 -34.11 -11.85 -14.70
C TYR A 431 -32.76 -11.24 -15.00
N VAL A 432 -32.09 -11.71 -16.05
CA VAL A 432 -30.88 -11.06 -16.57
C VAL A 432 -31.27 -10.13 -17.70
N VAL A 433 -30.95 -8.85 -17.56
CA VAL A 433 -31.23 -7.80 -18.57
C VAL A 433 -29.92 -7.16 -19.00
N ASP A 434 -29.47 -7.47 -20.21
CA ASP A 434 -28.22 -6.97 -20.78
C ASP A 434 -28.43 -6.14 -22.06
N VAL A 435 -29.63 -6.15 -22.64
CA VAL A 435 -29.99 -5.33 -23.80
C VAL A 435 -31.22 -4.46 -23.52
N ALA A 436 -31.18 -3.21 -23.98
CA ALA A 436 -32.28 -2.24 -23.78
C ALA A 436 -33.62 -2.65 -24.41
N GLY A 437 -33.62 -3.68 -25.27
CA GLY A 437 -34.82 -4.25 -25.87
C GLY A 437 -35.54 -5.27 -24.98
N ASP A 438 -34.92 -5.69 -23.88
CA ASP A 438 -35.45 -6.74 -23.02
C ASP A 438 -36.63 -6.26 -22.20
N LYS A 439 -37.54 -7.20 -21.95
CA LYS A 439 -38.80 -6.94 -21.26
C LYS A 439 -39.08 -8.04 -20.25
N VAL A 440 -39.11 -7.64 -18.99
CA VAL A 440 -39.60 -8.47 -17.88
C VAL A 440 -41.11 -8.26 -17.72
N VAL A 441 -41.85 -9.36 -17.50
CA VAL A 441 -43.31 -9.33 -17.37
C VAL A 441 -43.72 -10.10 -16.13
N GLU A 442 -44.06 -9.36 -15.06
CA GLU A 442 -44.50 -9.94 -13.80
C GLU A 442 -45.95 -9.69 -13.43
N ALA A 443 -46.52 -10.69 -12.74
CA ALA A 443 -47.88 -10.64 -12.23
C ALA A 443 -47.90 -10.17 -10.77
N ALA A 444 -48.96 -9.45 -10.39
CA ALA A 444 -49.09 -8.99 -9.01
C ALA A 444 -49.13 -10.17 -8.01
N GLY A 445 -48.24 -10.14 -7.01
CA GLY A 445 -48.13 -11.17 -5.97
C GLY A 445 -47.53 -12.50 -6.47
N ALA A 446 -46.68 -12.45 -7.50
CA ALA A 446 -45.96 -13.60 -8.04
C ALA A 446 -44.80 -14.06 -7.14
N GLY A 447 -44.12 -13.14 -6.46
CA GLY A 447 -43.02 -13.43 -5.54
C GLY A 447 -42.32 -12.15 -5.14
N LEU A 448 -41.06 -12.28 -4.69
CA LEU A 448 -40.10 -11.18 -4.61
C LEU A 448 -39.09 -11.38 -5.75
N ASP A 449 -39.22 -10.57 -6.77
CA ASP A 449 -38.54 -10.80 -8.04
C ASP A 449 -37.35 -9.84 -8.22
N THR A 450 -36.27 -10.33 -8.82
CA THR A 450 -35.00 -9.61 -8.98
C THR A 450 -34.63 -9.41 -10.43
N VAL A 451 -34.26 -8.19 -10.79
CA VAL A 451 -33.61 -7.89 -12.08
C VAL A 451 -32.12 -7.69 -11.84
N GLU A 452 -31.28 -8.50 -12.45
CA GLU A 452 -29.85 -8.25 -12.61
C GLU A 452 -29.64 -7.54 -13.94
N SER A 453 -29.14 -6.30 -13.94
CA SER A 453 -29.00 -5.52 -15.16
C SER A 453 -27.57 -5.09 -15.45
N ALA A 454 -27.11 -5.30 -16.68
CA ALA A 454 -25.83 -4.77 -17.20
C ALA A 454 -26.00 -3.41 -17.91
N ILE A 455 -27.20 -2.82 -17.85
CA ILE A 455 -27.58 -1.53 -18.42
C ILE A 455 -28.32 -0.69 -17.38
N SER A 456 -28.55 0.60 -17.66
CA SER A 456 -29.45 1.38 -16.82
C SER A 456 -30.88 0.84 -16.92
N TYR A 457 -31.55 0.67 -15.79
CA TYR A 457 -32.84 -0.01 -15.73
C TYR A 457 -33.83 0.67 -14.79
N THR A 458 -35.10 0.67 -15.20
CA THR A 458 -36.22 1.11 -14.36
C THR A 458 -37.14 -0.08 -14.15
N LEU A 459 -37.40 -0.42 -12.89
CA LEU A 459 -38.26 -1.55 -12.54
C LEU A 459 -39.68 -1.33 -13.09
N GLY A 460 -40.16 -2.33 -13.83
CA GLY A 460 -41.58 -2.42 -14.20
C GLY A 460 -42.45 -2.70 -12.99
N ASN A 461 -43.78 -2.68 -13.18
CA ASN A 461 -44.72 -2.98 -12.10
C ASN A 461 -44.51 -4.40 -11.54
N ASN A 462 -44.71 -4.56 -10.23
CA ASN A 462 -44.60 -5.85 -9.52
C ASN A 462 -43.20 -6.46 -9.51
N LEU A 463 -42.16 -5.63 -9.69
CA LEU A 463 -40.78 -6.03 -9.47
C LEU A 463 -40.26 -5.28 -8.25
N GLU A 464 -39.59 -5.99 -7.36
CA GLU A 464 -39.14 -5.45 -6.07
C GLU A 464 -37.65 -5.19 -6.05
N ASN A 465 -36.81 -6.04 -6.65
CA ASN A 465 -35.36 -5.93 -6.52
C ASN A 465 -34.67 -5.60 -7.85
N LEU A 466 -33.66 -4.73 -7.81
CA LEU A 466 -32.74 -4.41 -8.90
C LEU A 466 -31.30 -4.49 -8.42
N THR A 467 -30.47 -5.26 -9.12
CA THR A 467 -29.02 -5.30 -8.93
C THR A 467 -28.35 -4.86 -10.22
N LEU A 468 -27.58 -3.78 -10.18
CA LEU A 468 -26.76 -3.35 -11.30
C LEU A 468 -25.48 -4.19 -11.34
N THR A 469 -25.01 -4.55 -12.53
CA THR A 469 -23.86 -5.42 -12.74
C THR A 469 -22.84 -4.78 -13.68
N GLY A 470 -21.64 -5.36 -13.74
CA GLY A 470 -20.54 -4.83 -14.54
C GLY A 470 -19.90 -3.58 -13.92
N SER A 471 -19.12 -2.87 -14.73
CA SER A 471 -18.33 -1.71 -14.30
C SER A 471 -18.63 -0.43 -15.08
N ALA A 472 -19.69 -0.45 -15.89
CA ALA A 472 -20.14 0.74 -16.61
C ALA A 472 -20.93 1.65 -15.67
N VAL A 473 -20.84 2.96 -15.87
CA VAL A 473 -21.69 3.96 -15.20
C VAL A 473 -23.13 3.79 -15.70
N ILE A 474 -23.94 3.07 -14.92
CA ILE A 474 -25.35 2.79 -15.18
C ILE A 474 -26.19 3.19 -13.97
N ASN A 475 -27.51 3.30 -14.13
CA ASN A 475 -28.39 3.85 -13.10
C ASN A 475 -29.59 2.94 -12.85
N GLY A 476 -30.12 2.99 -11.63
CA GLY A 476 -31.26 2.19 -11.19
C GLY A 476 -32.43 3.08 -10.80
N THR A 477 -33.65 2.68 -11.16
CA THR A 477 -34.87 3.35 -10.70
C THR A 477 -35.90 2.30 -10.30
N GLY A 478 -36.45 2.44 -9.10
CA GLY A 478 -37.54 1.64 -8.56
C GLY A 478 -38.89 1.99 -9.18
N ASN A 479 -39.96 1.58 -8.49
CA ASN A 479 -41.34 1.82 -8.87
C ASN A 479 -42.15 2.37 -7.69
N ALA A 480 -43.35 1.86 -7.43
CA ALA A 480 -44.22 2.36 -6.35
C ALA A 480 -44.36 1.33 -5.20
N LEU A 481 -43.49 0.32 -5.18
CA LEU A 481 -43.40 -0.75 -4.20
C LEU A 481 -42.16 -0.54 -3.35
N ASP A 482 -42.07 -1.25 -2.23
CA ASP A 482 -40.86 -1.29 -1.40
C ASP A 482 -39.74 -2.01 -2.19
N ASN A 483 -38.81 -1.26 -2.76
CA ASN A 483 -37.76 -1.74 -3.65
C ASN A 483 -36.41 -1.97 -2.96
N LEU A 484 -35.67 -3.01 -3.35
CA LEU A 484 -34.24 -3.17 -3.02
C LEU A 484 -33.40 -2.86 -4.27
N ILE A 485 -32.60 -1.80 -4.24
CA ILE A 485 -31.75 -1.41 -5.35
C ILE A 485 -30.28 -1.43 -4.91
N ILE A 486 -29.47 -2.21 -5.61
CA ILE A 486 -28.02 -2.35 -5.37
C ILE A 486 -27.25 -1.87 -6.60
N GLY A 487 -26.35 -0.91 -6.39
CA GLY A 487 -25.43 -0.40 -7.39
C GLY A 487 -24.34 -1.38 -7.82
N ASN A 488 -23.57 -1.00 -8.84
CA ASN A 488 -22.40 -1.72 -9.31
C ASN A 488 -21.11 -1.04 -8.83
N SER A 489 -19.97 -1.30 -9.47
CA SER A 489 -18.68 -0.73 -9.03
C SER A 489 -18.34 0.62 -9.67
N ALA A 490 -19.34 1.40 -10.04
CA ALA A 490 -19.18 2.67 -10.73
C ALA A 490 -20.27 3.63 -10.29
N ALA A 491 -19.94 4.92 -10.17
CA ALA A 491 -20.85 5.95 -9.68
C ALA A 491 -22.26 5.85 -10.30
N ASN A 492 -23.23 5.44 -9.49
CA ASN A 492 -24.62 5.21 -9.86
C ASN A 492 -25.53 6.32 -9.36
N LEU A 493 -26.58 6.61 -10.13
CA LEU A 493 -27.79 7.27 -9.64
C LEU A 493 -28.84 6.20 -9.33
N LEU A 494 -29.21 6.08 -8.06
CA LEU A 494 -30.22 5.15 -7.56
C LEU A 494 -31.43 5.94 -7.05
N ILE A 495 -32.63 5.60 -7.54
CA ILE A 495 -33.87 6.27 -7.16
C ILE A 495 -34.90 5.22 -6.72
N GLY A 496 -35.36 5.25 -5.48
CA GLY A 496 -36.41 4.35 -4.95
C GLY A 496 -37.80 4.68 -5.52
N ALA A 497 -38.11 5.98 -5.51
CA ALA A 497 -39.35 6.61 -5.95
C ALA A 497 -40.47 6.61 -4.91
N ALA A 498 -41.33 5.60 -4.84
CA ALA A 498 -42.34 5.55 -3.78
C ALA A 498 -42.41 4.15 -3.20
N GLY A 499 -42.62 4.03 -1.90
CA GLY A 499 -42.42 2.75 -1.20
C GLY A 499 -41.42 2.96 -0.07
N ASN A 500 -41.25 1.96 0.79
CA ASN A 500 -40.16 1.95 1.77
C ASN A 500 -38.98 1.24 1.13
N ASP A 501 -38.11 2.00 0.49
CA ASP A 501 -37.06 1.50 -0.37
C ASP A 501 -35.76 1.25 0.40
N THR A 502 -34.93 0.35 -0.10
CA THR A 502 -33.56 0.11 0.38
C THR A 502 -32.60 0.30 -0.79
N LEU A 503 -31.76 1.33 -0.72
CA LEU A 503 -30.80 1.68 -1.76
C LEU A 503 -29.37 1.47 -1.21
N ARG A 504 -28.51 0.82 -1.99
CA ARG A 504 -27.08 0.64 -1.67
C ARG A 504 -26.20 1.04 -2.84
N GLY A 505 -25.32 2.02 -2.65
CA GLY A 505 -24.39 2.50 -3.67
C GLY A 505 -23.37 1.43 -4.07
N GLY A 506 -22.63 0.90 -3.09
CA GLY A 506 -21.69 -0.20 -3.32
C GLY A 506 -20.66 -0.31 -2.20
N TYR A 507 -19.54 -0.98 -2.46
CA TYR A 507 -18.37 -1.02 -1.55
C TYR A 507 -17.08 -0.70 -2.31
N ASN A 508 -17.15 0.08 -3.39
CA ASN A 508 -15.99 0.54 -4.13
C ASN A 508 -15.92 2.07 -3.95
N TYR A 509 -14.74 2.70 -4.07
CA TYR A 509 -14.53 4.13 -3.78
C TYR A 509 -15.07 5.07 -4.88
N ASP A 510 -16.30 4.85 -5.32
CA ASP A 510 -17.01 5.66 -6.31
C ASP A 510 -18.11 6.49 -5.65
N ASN A 511 -18.50 7.58 -6.32
CA ASN A 511 -19.37 8.58 -5.72
C ASN A 511 -20.80 8.41 -6.22
N ASP A 512 -21.65 7.80 -5.40
CA ASP A 512 -23.02 7.47 -5.71
C ASP A 512 -23.99 8.63 -5.37
N THR A 513 -25.16 8.60 -6.00
CA THR A 513 -26.27 9.48 -5.65
C THR A 513 -27.51 8.63 -5.41
N LEU A 514 -27.99 8.64 -4.18
CA LEU A 514 -29.15 7.87 -3.73
C LEU A 514 -30.31 8.81 -3.40
N ASN A 515 -31.49 8.50 -3.90
CA ASN A 515 -32.73 9.22 -3.60
C ASN A 515 -33.84 8.24 -3.24
N GLY A 516 -34.25 8.20 -1.97
CA GLY A 516 -35.30 7.33 -1.47
C GLY A 516 -36.64 7.66 -2.14
N GLY A 517 -37.08 8.90 -1.98
CA GLY A 517 -38.28 9.41 -2.63
C GLY A 517 -39.41 9.60 -1.62
N ALA A 518 -40.43 8.75 -1.65
CA ALA A 518 -41.57 8.86 -0.75
C ALA A 518 -41.84 7.55 -0.03
N GLY A 519 -41.78 7.56 1.30
CA GLY A 519 -41.91 6.39 2.16
C GLY A 519 -40.82 6.43 3.22
N ASN A 520 -40.62 5.35 3.96
CA ASN A 520 -39.57 5.28 4.97
C ASN A 520 -38.39 4.51 4.39
N ASP A 521 -37.41 5.23 3.89
CA ASP A 521 -36.34 4.67 3.07
C ASP A 521 -35.08 4.38 3.87
N SER A 522 -34.29 3.41 3.40
CA SER A 522 -32.97 3.05 3.95
C SER A 522 -31.92 3.23 2.86
N LEU A 523 -31.04 4.22 3.02
CA LEU A 523 -29.99 4.56 2.07
C LEU A 523 -28.62 4.28 2.70
N ASP A 524 -27.75 3.61 1.95
CA ASP A 524 -26.38 3.24 2.32
C ASP A 524 -25.47 3.61 1.15
N GLY A 525 -24.64 4.65 1.31
CA GLY A 525 -23.73 5.16 0.29
C GLY A 525 -22.64 4.15 -0.02
N GLY A 526 -21.84 3.83 1.00
CA GLY A 526 -20.83 2.78 0.93
C GLY A 526 -19.43 3.34 1.10
N TYR A 527 -18.60 3.26 0.06
CA TYR A 527 -17.30 3.93 0.04
C TYR A 527 -17.33 4.98 -1.06
N GLY A 528 -16.58 6.07 -0.90
CA GLY A 528 -16.60 7.20 -1.83
C GLY A 528 -17.38 8.38 -1.25
N ASN A 529 -17.40 9.50 -1.98
CA ASN A 529 -18.07 10.71 -1.50
C ASN A 529 -19.49 10.76 -2.07
N ASP A 530 -20.46 10.34 -1.27
CA ASP A 530 -21.81 10.03 -1.69
C ASP A 530 -22.80 11.18 -1.42
N SER A 531 -23.91 11.18 -2.16
CA SER A 531 -25.02 12.11 -1.94
C SER A 531 -26.30 11.33 -1.67
N LEU A 532 -26.81 11.41 -0.45
CA LEU A 532 -28.01 10.72 0.02
C LEU A 532 -29.15 11.72 0.28
N LEU A 533 -30.29 11.49 -0.37
CA LEU A 533 -31.54 12.22 -0.17
C LEU A 533 -32.64 11.23 0.27
N GLY A 534 -33.11 11.35 1.52
CA GLY A 534 -34.20 10.53 2.06
C GLY A 534 -35.51 10.80 1.31
N GLY A 535 -36.07 11.99 1.50
CA GLY A 535 -37.24 12.45 0.77
C GLY A 535 -38.42 12.72 1.69
N ASP A 536 -39.63 12.29 1.32
CA ASP A 536 -40.80 12.35 2.19
C ASP A 536 -40.86 11.08 3.05
N GLY A 537 -40.70 11.13 4.36
CA GLY A 537 -40.52 9.87 5.08
C GLY A 537 -40.21 9.92 6.55
N ILE A 538 -39.82 8.76 7.08
CA ILE A 538 -38.92 8.66 8.23
C ILE A 538 -37.79 7.78 7.73
N ASP A 539 -36.68 8.40 7.36
CA ASP A 539 -35.64 7.77 6.58
C ASP A 539 -34.43 7.43 7.45
N THR A 540 -33.64 6.46 7.00
CA THR A 540 -32.34 6.10 7.58
C THR A 540 -31.28 6.23 6.49
N LEU A 541 -30.33 7.14 6.70
CA LEU A 541 -29.23 7.42 5.79
C LEU A 541 -27.91 7.08 6.49
N ASP A 542 -27.06 6.31 5.80
CA ASP A 542 -25.69 5.99 6.21
C ASP A 542 -24.76 6.34 5.05
N GLY A 543 -23.86 7.31 5.25
CA GLY A 543 -22.91 7.77 4.23
C GLY A 543 -21.87 6.69 3.95
N GLY A 544 -21.19 6.25 5.00
CA GLY A 544 -20.20 5.18 4.93
C GLY A 544 -18.79 5.73 5.08
N TYR A 545 -17.89 5.48 4.12
CA TYR A 545 -16.55 6.09 4.13
C TYR A 545 -16.39 7.05 2.97
N GLY A 546 -15.99 8.29 3.26
CA GLY A 546 -15.79 9.36 2.31
C GLY A 546 -16.35 10.66 2.87
N ASP A 547 -16.25 11.74 2.12
CA ASP A 547 -16.89 12.99 2.51
C ASP A 547 -18.32 13.02 1.95
N ASP A 548 -19.32 12.71 2.79
CA ASP A 548 -20.69 12.46 2.35
C ASP A 548 -21.63 13.66 2.56
N ILE A 549 -22.69 13.72 1.75
CA ILE A 549 -23.78 14.69 1.89
C ILE A 549 -25.08 13.94 2.19
N LEU A 550 -25.66 14.21 3.36
CA LEU A 550 -26.89 13.58 3.84
C LEU A 550 -27.99 14.63 4.03
N ASP A 551 -29.12 14.46 3.34
CA ASP A 551 -30.35 15.25 3.52
C ASP A 551 -31.53 14.31 3.76
N GLY A 552 -32.06 14.27 4.98
CA GLY A 552 -33.22 13.46 5.34
C GLY A 552 -34.49 13.88 4.62
N GLY A 553 -34.61 15.15 4.21
CA GLY A 553 -35.85 15.65 3.60
C GLY A 553 -36.96 15.89 4.64
N LEU A 554 -38.22 15.62 4.29
CA LEU A 554 -39.36 15.78 5.18
C LEU A 554 -39.53 14.54 6.05
N GLY A 555 -39.09 14.58 7.29
CA GLY A 555 -39.28 13.42 8.15
C GLY A 555 -38.80 13.63 9.55
N ALA A 556 -38.64 12.54 10.30
CA ALA A 556 -37.90 12.58 11.56
C ALA A 556 -36.79 11.55 11.39
N ASP A 557 -35.73 11.97 10.72
CA ASP A 557 -34.84 11.05 10.02
C ASP A 557 -33.62 10.68 10.87
N SER A 558 -32.95 9.59 10.52
CA SER A 558 -31.71 9.15 11.14
C SER A 558 -30.59 9.25 10.13
N MET A 559 -29.56 10.05 10.41
CA MET A 559 -28.42 10.27 9.51
C MET A 559 -27.12 9.91 10.22
N SER A 560 -26.32 9.06 9.59
CA SER A 560 -24.98 8.62 10.00
C SER A 560 -23.98 8.98 8.92
N GLY A 561 -22.96 9.77 9.24
CA GLY A 561 -21.91 10.16 8.28
C GLY A 561 -20.95 9.01 8.04
N GLY A 562 -20.31 8.55 9.12
CA GLY A 562 -19.33 7.47 9.06
C GLY A 562 -17.92 8.05 9.05
N GLY A 563 -17.04 7.52 8.22
CA GLY A 563 -15.65 7.97 8.19
C GLY A 563 -15.40 9.02 7.12
N GLY A 564 -15.08 10.25 7.49
CA GLY A 564 -14.76 11.34 6.56
C GLY A 564 -15.33 12.68 7.03
N ASN A 565 -15.31 13.71 6.18
CA ASN A 565 -15.88 15.01 6.52
C ASN A 565 -17.29 15.14 5.96
N ASP A 566 -18.27 14.87 6.81
CA ASP A 566 -19.66 14.75 6.36
C ASP A 566 -20.45 16.04 6.54
N THR A 567 -21.44 16.22 5.66
CA THR A 567 -22.37 17.33 5.69
C THR A 567 -23.81 16.85 5.85
N PHE A 568 -24.44 17.25 6.95
CA PHE A 568 -25.83 16.90 7.29
C PHE A 568 -26.77 18.10 7.11
N TYR A 569 -27.85 17.92 6.37
CA TYR A 569 -28.94 18.89 6.28
C TYR A 569 -30.05 18.53 7.27
N VAL A 570 -30.25 19.39 8.27
CA VAL A 570 -31.28 19.22 9.30
C VAL A 570 -32.38 20.25 9.11
N ASN A 571 -33.62 19.77 8.94
CA ASN A 571 -34.75 20.65 8.69
C ASN A 571 -35.97 20.30 9.58
N ASN A 572 -35.93 19.18 10.30
CA ASN A 572 -36.97 18.76 11.22
C ASN A 572 -36.42 18.55 12.63
N ALA A 573 -37.19 18.94 13.64
CA ALA A 573 -36.80 18.80 15.04
C ALA A 573 -36.74 17.33 15.53
N GLY A 574 -37.26 16.40 14.72
CA GLY A 574 -37.16 14.96 14.94
C GLY A 574 -35.90 14.32 14.38
N ASP A 575 -35.10 15.03 13.58
CA ASP A 575 -33.90 14.48 12.95
C ASP A 575 -32.84 14.13 13.99
N LEU A 576 -32.21 12.98 13.79
CA LEU A 576 -31.13 12.45 14.60
C LEU A 576 -29.87 12.36 13.73
N VAL A 577 -28.89 13.22 14.03
CA VAL A 577 -27.54 13.11 13.46
C VAL A 577 -26.67 12.35 14.46
N PHE A 578 -26.07 11.26 13.99
CA PHE A 578 -25.11 10.46 14.72
C PHE A 578 -23.83 10.35 13.91
N ASP A 579 -22.70 10.26 14.60
CA ASP A 579 -21.45 9.93 13.94
C ASP A 579 -20.56 9.06 14.85
N VAL A 580 -19.81 8.15 14.24
CA VAL A 580 -18.92 7.21 14.93
C VAL A 580 -17.63 7.96 15.26
N ALA A 581 -17.14 7.82 16.49
CA ALA A 581 -15.86 8.42 16.86
C ALA A 581 -14.72 7.69 16.13
N ASP A 582 -14.21 8.28 15.05
CA ASP A 582 -13.10 7.73 14.29
C ASP A 582 -11.73 8.32 14.69
N TYR A 583 -10.66 7.67 14.22
CA TYR A 583 -9.28 7.89 14.68
C TYR A 583 -8.57 9.09 14.02
N GLY A 584 -9.32 10.01 13.41
CA GLY A 584 -8.81 11.13 12.59
C GLY A 584 -9.15 12.53 13.12
N SER A 585 -8.74 13.55 12.34
CA SER A 585 -9.16 14.95 12.52
C SER A 585 -10.30 15.28 11.53
N GLU A 586 -11.32 14.44 11.49
CA GLU A 586 -12.51 14.69 10.67
C GLU A 586 -13.21 15.97 11.13
N THR A 587 -13.93 16.62 10.23
CA THR A 587 -14.65 17.86 10.46
C THR A 587 -16.06 17.75 9.91
N ASN A 588 -16.98 17.35 10.78
CA ASN A 588 -18.37 17.11 10.44
C ASN A 588 -19.23 18.36 10.59
N THR A 589 -20.12 18.61 9.63
CA THR A 589 -20.88 19.85 9.54
C THR A 589 -22.38 19.61 9.50
N VAL A 590 -23.12 20.19 10.45
CA VAL A 590 -24.58 20.29 10.38
C VAL A 590 -24.99 21.64 9.82
N ILE A 591 -25.76 21.64 8.75
CA ILE A 591 -26.44 22.80 8.18
C ILE A 591 -27.92 22.73 8.56
N THR A 592 -28.43 23.72 9.29
CA THR A 592 -29.78 23.67 9.84
C THR A 592 -30.63 24.91 9.54
N THR A 593 -31.89 24.68 9.17
CA THR A 593 -32.92 25.73 9.03
C THR A 593 -33.74 25.93 10.31
N ILE A 594 -33.51 25.09 11.33
CA ILE A 594 -34.19 25.10 12.63
C ILE A 594 -33.21 25.28 13.79
N ASP A 595 -33.77 25.53 14.98
CA ASP A 595 -32.98 25.55 16.21
C ASP A 595 -32.36 24.16 16.47
N TYR A 596 -31.04 24.10 16.67
CA TYR A 596 -30.32 22.83 16.77
C TYR A 596 -29.24 22.83 17.86
N THR A 597 -28.94 21.64 18.38
CA THR A 597 -27.84 21.40 19.32
C THR A 597 -27.04 20.22 18.81
N LEU A 598 -25.73 20.39 18.63
CA LEU A 598 -24.86 19.35 18.07
C LEU A 598 -24.87 18.09 18.95
N GLY A 599 -24.95 16.94 18.27
CA GLY A 599 -24.65 15.63 18.87
C GLY A 599 -23.18 15.50 19.22
N ALA A 600 -22.76 14.38 19.80
CA ALA A 600 -21.33 14.10 19.96
C ALA A 600 -20.67 13.88 18.58
N ASN A 601 -19.36 14.12 18.45
CA ASN A 601 -18.57 13.90 17.24
C ASN A 601 -18.94 14.78 16.04
N ILE A 602 -19.68 15.86 16.26
CA ILE A 602 -19.97 16.86 15.23
C ILE A 602 -19.25 18.16 15.59
N ASP A 603 -18.46 18.69 14.65
CA ASP A 603 -17.58 19.83 14.89
C ASP A 603 -18.26 21.16 14.58
N ASN A 604 -18.97 21.23 13.45
CA ASN A 604 -19.47 22.49 12.89
C ASN A 604 -21.00 22.56 12.89
N LEU A 605 -21.52 23.74 13.20
CA LEU A 605 -22.94 24.08 13.07
C LEU A 605 -23.12 25.33 12.22
N VAL A 606 -23.87 25.24 11.14
CA VAL A 606 -24.22 26.37 10.28
C VAL A 606 -25.71 26.63 10.38
N LEU A 607 -26.08 27.82 10.88
CA LEU A 607 -27.48 28.24 10.93
C LEU A 607 -27.85 28.89 9.60
N THR A 608 -29.02 28.55 9.06
CA THR A 608 -29.60 29.18 7.87
C THR A 608 -31.06 29.54 8.11
N ASP A 609 -31.63 30.34 7.21
CA ASP A 609 -33.05 30.72 7.17
C ASP A 609 -33.69 31.13 8.51
N ALA A 610 -34.52 30.26 9.11
CA ALA A 610 -35.34 30.57 10.27
C ALA A 610 -34.69 30.19 11.61
N ALA A 611 -33.55 29.51 11.60
CA ALA A 611 -32.85 29.09 12.81
C ALA A 611 -32.45 30.29 13.67
N THR A 612 -32.80 30.27 14.96
CA THR A 612 -32.47 31.35 15.90
C THR A 612 -31.65 30.89 17.08
N ARG A 613 -31.50 29.58 17.30
CA ARG A 613 -30.74 29.01 18.41
C ARG A 613 -29.78 27.94 17.91
N GLY A 614 -28.52 28.06 18.28
CA GLY A 614 -27.48 27.08 17.98
C GLY A 614 -26.68 26.78 19.23
N ALA A 615 -26.40 25.50 19.48
CA ALA A 615 -25.52 25.09 20.56
C ALA A 615 -24.57 24.00 20.11
N GLY A 616 -23.30 24.10 20.49
CA GLY A 616 -22.32 23.03 20.30
C GLY A 616 -22.37 21.99 21.42
N ASN A 617 -21.36 21.13 21.46
CA ASN A 617 -21.25 19.93 22.27
C ASN A 617 -20.11 20.05 23.32
N TYR A 618 -19.25 19.03 23.42
CA TYR A 618 -18.10 18.97 24.34
C TYR A 618 -16.74 19.16 23.63
N GLN A 619 -16.75 19.23 22.30
CA GLN A 619 -15.59 19.39 21.43
C GLN A 619 -15.42 20.87 21.08
N ASP A 620 -14.34 21.17 20.36
CA ASP A 620 -14.05 22.51 19.89
C ASP A 620 -14.89 22.80 18.65
N ASN A 621 -16.00 23.53 18.82
CA ASN A 621 -16.98 23.70 17.75
C ASN A 621 -16.82 25.00 16.97
N VAL A 622 -17.11 24.99 15.66
CA VAL A 622 -17.33 26.22 14.87
C VAL A 622 -18.82 26.42 14.63
N ILE A 623 -19.38 27.50 15.18
CA ILE A 623 -20.79 27.86 14.97
C ILE A 623 -20.88 29.06 14.06
N THR A 624 -21.44 28.89 12.87
CA THR A 624 -21.67 29.98 11.90
C THR A 624 -23.07 30.56 12.07
N ALA A 625 -23.15 31.84 12.41
CA ALA A 625 -24.39 32.56 12.62
C ALA A 625 -25.09 32.93 11.29
N ASN A 626 -26.40 33.19 11.35
CA ASN A 626 -27.17 33.77 10.24
C ASN A 626 -27.55 35.21 10.55
N GLY A 627 -28.17 35.92 9.60
CA GLY A 627 -28.54 37.33 9.77
C GLY A 627 -29.72 37.61 10.74
N ASN A 628 -30.20 36.63 11.51
CA ASN A 628 -31.29 36.82 12.46
C ASN A 628 -30.77 37.28 13.83
N ASN A 629 -31.67 37.39 14.82
CA ASN A 629 -31.26 37.59 16.22
C ASN A 629 -31.04 36.22 16.85
N ASN A 630 -29.78 35.81 17.02
CA ASN A 630 -29.46 34.46 17.47
C ASN A 630 -29.24 34.35 18.98
N VAL A 631 -29.45 33.14 19.51
CA VAL A 631 -29.01 32.72 20.84
C VAL A 631 -28.04 31.57 20.64
N LEU A 632 -26.75 31.86 20.78
CA LEU A 632 -25.66 30.95 20.45
C LEU A 632 -24.90 30.55 21.71
N ASN A 633 -24.48 29.29 21.77
CA ASN A 633 -23.74 28.74 22.89
C ASN A 633 -22.71 27.73 22.38
N GLY A 634 -21.41 28.03 22.44
CA GLY A 634 -20.38 27.09 21.96
C GLY A 634 -20.45 25.77 22.71
N GLY A 635 -20.55 25.81 24.04
CA GLY A 635 -20.76 24.62 24.84
C GLY A 635 -19.61 24.45 25.83
N ARG A 636 -18.97 23.28 25.79
CA ARG A 636 -17.64 23.10 26.39
C ARG A 636 -16.67 22.83 25.25
N GLY A 637 -15.41 23.21 25.43
CA GLY A 637 -14.41 23.13 24.38
C GLY A 637 -13.76 24.50 24.24
N ILE A 638 -12.98 24.68 23.19
CA ILE A 638 -12.52 25.96 22.68
C ILE A 638 -13.35 26.26 21.44
N ASP A 639 -14.42 27.02 21.63
CA ASP A 639 -15.44 27.21 20.60
C ASP A 639 -15.20 28.50 19.81
N THR A 640 -15.43 28.42 18.49
CA THR A 640 -15.33 29.56 17.57
C THR A 640 -16.71 29.99 17.10
N LEU A 641 -17.04 31.26 17.29
CA LEU A 641 -18.20 31.88 16.67
C LEU A 641 -17.79 32.54 15.35
N SER A 642 -18.41 32.11 14.25
CA SER A 642 -18.11 32.60 12.91
C SER A 642 -19.26 33.43 12.33
N TYR A 643 -18.88 34.55 11.70
CA TYR A 643 -19.75 35.37 10.86
C TYR A 643 -19.34 35.33 9.40
N ALA A 644 -18.55 34.33 8.97
CA ALA A 644 -18.01 34.24 7.61
C ALA A 644 -19.08 34.32 6.50
N GLY A 645 -20.33 33.92 6.77
CA GLY A 645 -21.46 34.07 5.85
C GLY A 645 -22.04 35.50 5.74
N THR A 646 -21.57 36.45 6.54
CA THR A 646 -22.09 37.81 6.64
C THR A 646 -21.31 38.77 5.75
N THR A 647 -22.02 39.55 4.93
CA THR A 647 -21.39 40.53 4.01
C THR A 647 -21.31 41.96 4.58
N GLY A 648 -22.06 42.24 5.64
CA GLY A 648 -22.02 43.52 6.35
C GLY A 648 -21.04 43.48 7.52
N ALA A 649 -20.51 44.65 7.90
CA ALA A 649 -19.65 44.79 9.07
C ALA A 649 -20.32 44.28 10.34
N VAL A 650 -19.61 43.44 11.10
CA VAL A 650 -20.02 42.95 12.41
C VAL A 650 -19.26 43.64 13.54
N THR A 651 -19.89 43.76 14.71
CA THR A 651 -19.28 44.30 15.93
C THR A 651 -19.58 43.36 17.08
N VAL A 652 -18.60 42.59 17.51
CA VAL A 652 -18.79 41.44 18.41
C VAL A 652 -17.78 41.49 19.54
N SER A 653 -18.25 41.26 20.77
CA SER A 653 -17.43 41.20 21.97
C SER A 653 -17.76 39.98 22.83
N LEU A 654 -16.78 39.11 23.05
CA LEU A 654 -16.90 37.96 23.96
C LEU A 654 -16.89 38.38 25.44
N ALA A 655 -16.41 39.59 25.75
CA ALA A 655 -16.45 40.15 27.10
C ALA A 655 -17.87 40.52 27.59
N LEU A 656 -18.89 40.51 26.72
CA LEU A 656 -20.27 40.86 27.07
C LEU A 656 -21.09 39.60 27.39
N ALA A 657 -21.65 39.53 28.60
CA ALA A 657 -22.46 38.39 29.06
C ALA A 657 -23.95 38.40 28.60
N GLY A 658 -24.30 39.19 27.59
CA GLY A 658 -25.69 39.44 27.19
C GLY A 658 -25.87 39.65 25.68
N ALA A 659 -27.12 39.85 25.25
CA ALA A 659 -27.42 40.15 23.86
C ALA A 659 -26.72 41.45 23.43
N GLN A 660 -26.03 41.40 22.31
CA GLN A 660 -25.29 42.52 21.73
C GLN A 660 -25.76 42.76 20.30
N ALA A 661 -25.82 44.02 19.89
CA ALA A 661 -26.09 44.35 18.50
C ALA A 661 -24.83 44.06 17.69
N THR A 662 -24.83 42.95 16.98
CA THR A 662 -23.67 42.47 16.21
C THR A 662 -23.55 43.17 14.86
N GLY A 663 -24.47 44.08 14.53
CA GLY A 663 -24.39 44.90 13.32
C GLY A 663 -24.98 44.17 12.13
N GLY A 664 -24.14 43.77 11.17
CA GLY A 664 -24.51 43.07 9.95
C GLY A 664 -25.25 41.74 10.15
N SER A 665 -25.27 41.23 11.38
CA SER A 665 -25.87 39.94 11.76
C SER A 665 -26.91 40.03 12.88
N GLY A 666 -27.63 41.15 13.01
CA GLY A 666 -28.74 41.26 13.96
C GLY A 666 -28.32 41.54 15.42
N ASN A 667 -29.06 40.98 16.38
CA ASN A 667 -28.81 41.09 17.83
C ASN A 667 -28.62 39.70 18.44
N ASP A 668 -27.38 39.35 18.76
CA ASP A 668 -27.02 38.00 19.17
C ASP A 668 -26.69 37.91 20.65
N ALA A 669 -27.17 36.83 21.29
CA ALA A 669 -26.84 36.48 22.66
C ALA A 669 -25.84 35.32 22.68
N LEU A 670 -24.60 35.62 23.04
CA LEU A 670 -23.45 34.71 22.97
C LEU A 670 -23.09 34.16 24.35
N ARG A 671 -22.69 32.89 24.42
CA ARG A 671 -22.16 32.24 25.64
C ARG A 671 -21.12 31.19 25.26
N ASN A 672 -20.13 31.00 26.12
CA ASN A 672 -19.12 29.93 26.01
C ASN A 672 -18.51 29.88 24.61
N PHE A 673 -17.94 31.00 24.18
CA PHE A 673 -17.12 31.09 22.98
C PHE A 673 -15.80 31.70 23.39
N GLU A 674 -14.73 31.17 22.84
CA GLU A 674 -13.35 31.57 23.12
C GLU A 674 -12.74 32.26 21.89
N ASN A 675 -13.24 31.99 20.69
CA ASN A 675 -12.70 32.53 19.44
C ASN A 675 -13.77 33.24 18.60
N LEU A 676 -13.33 34.12 17.70
CA LEU A 676 -14.20 34.84 16.77
C LEU A 676 -13.62 34.86 15.35
N THR A 677 -14.51 34.68 14.38
CA THR A 677 -14.23 34.94 12.96
C THR A 677 -15.23 35.97 12.43
N GLY A 678 -14.71 37.03 11.79
CA GLY A 678 -15.49 38.05 11.11
C GLY A 678 -16.10 37.57 9.79
N GLY A 679 -16.77 38.50 9.10
CA GLY A 679 -17.38 38.29 7.80
C GLY A 679 -16.51 38.84 6.66
N SER A 680 -17.16 39.33 5.61
CA SER A 680 -16.49 40.07 4.53
C SER A 680 -16.55 41.60 4.72
N GLY A 681 -16.88 42.04 5.94
CA GLY A 681 -17.17 43.43 6.28
C GLY A 681 -15.92 44.21 6.67
N ASN A 682 -16.09 45.31 7.41
CA ASN A 682 -15.00 45.92 8.16
C ASN A 682 -15.35 45.74 9.63
N ASP A 683 -14.86 44.66 10.21
CA ASP A 683 -15.38 44.09 11.42
C ASP A 683 -14.67 44.64 12.65
N SER A 684 -15.37 44.63 13.78
CA SER A 684 -14.82 45.01 15.08
C SER A 684 -14.99 43.84 16.04
N LEU A 685 -13.90 43.11 16.28
CA LEU A 685 -13.88 41.91 17.09
C LEU A 685 -13.18 42.19 18.41
N THR A 686 -13.81 41.80 19.52
CA THR A 686 -13.25 41.91 20.85
C THR A 686 -13.30 40.57 21.57
N GLY A 687 -12.15 40.06 21.99
CA GLY A 687 -12.01 38.86 22.78
C GLY A 687 -12.49 39.02 24.23
N SER A 688 -12.06 38.08 25.06
CA SER A 688 -12.43 37.92 26.46
C SER A 688 -11.24 38.26 27.37
N SER A 689 -11.06 37.50 28.46
CA SER A 689 -9.85 37.58 29.30
C SER A 689 -9.08 36.26 29.31
N LEU A 690 -9.46 35.34 28.42
CA LEU A 690 -8.78 34.09 28.12
C LEU A 690 -8.04 34.28 26.79
N GLY A 691 -7.02 33.50 26.49
CA GLY A 691 -6.40 33.53 25.16
C GLY A 691 -7.43 33.19 24.08
N ASN A 692 -7.56 34.06 23.07
CA ASN A 692 -8.53 33.98 21.99
C ASN A 692 -7.84 33.95 20.63
N VAL A 693 -8.43 33.23 19.68
CA VAL A 693 -8.11 33.37 18.25
C VAL A 693 -9.13 34.31 17.61
N LEU A 694 -8.65 35.41 17.04
CA LEU A 694 -9.47 36.40 16.34
C LEU A 694 -9.04 36.46 14.87
N ASP A 695 -9.96 36.09 13.98
CA ASP A 695 -9.81 36.23 12.54
C ASP A 695 -10.75 37.33 12.04
N GLY A 696 -10.19 38.40 11.48
CA GLY A 696 -10.96 39.51 10.92
C GLY A 696 -11.89 39.09 9.79
N GLY A 697 -11.59 37.98 9.09
CA GLY A 697 -12.23 37.66 7.83
C GLY A 697 -11.73 38.60 6.73
N ALA A 698 -12.47 38.73 5.64
CA ALA A 698 -12.05 39.66 4.58
C ALA A 698 -12.51 41.07 4.94
N GLY A 699 -11.62 42.06 4.89
CA GLY A 699 -12.04 43.38 5.36
C GLY A 699 -10.91 44.34 5.64
N ASN A 700 -11.26 45.44 6.27
CA ASN A 700 -10.32 46.24 7.06
C ASN A 700 -10.83 46.20 8.50
N ASP A 701 -10.27 45.29 9.28
CA ASP A 701 -10.86 44.87 10.53
C ASP A 701 -10.16 45.51 11.73
N THR A 702 -10.84 45.57 12.86
CA THR A 702 -10.30 46.04 14.13
C THR A 702 -10.44 44.93 15.17
N MET A 703 -9.32 44.41 15.65
CA MET A 703 -9.28 43.29 16.58
C MET A 703 -8.65 43.71 17.92
N ALA A 704 -9.27 43.29 19.02
CA ALA A 704 -8.78 43.50 20.39
C ALA A 704 -9.04 42.26 21.25
N GLY A 705 -8.00 41.48 21.56
CA GLY A 705 -8.06 40.18 22.24
C GLY A 705 -8.41 40.32 23.72
N GLY A 706 -7.87 41.36 24.36
CA GLY A 706 -8.28 41.75 25.71
C GLY A 706 -7.21 41.41 26.73
N LYS A 707 -7.31 40.26 27.40
CA LYS A 707 -6.25 39.73 28.28
C LYS A 707 -6.09 38.25 27.98
N GLY A 708 -4.95 37.70 28.36
CA GLY A 708 -4.58 36.34 27.97
C GLY A 708 -3.64 36.42 26.77
N ASP A 709 -3.11 35.27 26.38
CA ASP A 709 -2.21 35.19 25.23
C ASP A 709 -3.07 34.97 23.98
N ASP A 710 -3.27 36.04 23.20
CA ASP A 710 -4.19 36.09 22.08
C ASP A 710 -3.49 35.89 20.73
N THR A 711 -4.22 35.36 19.74
CA THR A 711 -3.75 35.17 18.37
C THR A 711 -4.64 35.93 17.37
N TYR A 712 -4.02 36.78 16.55
CA TYR A 712 -4.67 37.57 15.51
C TYR A 712 -4.33 37.03 14.13
N ILE A 713 -5.35 36.73 13.32
CA ILE A 713 -5.16 36.38 11.91
C ILE A 713 -5.40 37.63 11.07
N VAL A 714 -4.37 38.06 10.34
CA VAL A 714 -4.37 39.30 9.56
C VAL A 714 -4.18 39.00 8.08
N ASN A 715 -5.14 39.41 7.26
CA ASN A 715 -5.10 39.20 5.81
C ASN A 715 -5.21 40.50 5.00
N SER A 716 -5.40 41.64 5.67
CA SER A 716 -5.40 42.96 5.06
C SER A 716 -4.37 43.87 5.72
N THR A 717 -3.61 44.60 4.90
CA THR A 717 -2.64 45.61 5.39
C THR A 717 -3.30 46.77 6.15
N SER A 718 -4.62 46.87 6.10
CA SER A 718 -5.40 47.90 6.80
C SER A 718 -6.08 47.39 8.07
N ASP A 719 -5.85 46.13 8.45
CA ASP A 719 -6.31 45.59 9.73
C ASP A 719 -5.58 46.29 10.89
N VAL A 720 -6.32 46.49 11.98
CA VAL A 720 -5.85 47.22 13.17
C VAL A 720 -5.97 46.32 14.39
N ILE A 721 -4.84 46.04 15.03
CA ILE A 721 -4.78 45.37 16.33
C ILE A 721 -4.69 46.42 17.43
N ILE A 722 -5.52 46.28 18.46
CA ILE A 722 -5.53 47.16 19.63
C ILE A 722 -5.14 46.33 20.86
N GLU A 723 -3.93 46.57 21.35
CA GLU A 723 -3.42 45.90 22.55
C GLU A 723 -3.13 46.82 23.73
N ALA A 724 -3.49 46.35 24.93
CA ALA A 724 -3.27 47.06 26.18
C ALA A 724 -2.01 46.53 26.88
N ALA A 725 -1.24 47.43 27.50
CA ALA A 725 0.01 47.03 28.15
C ALA A 725 -0.20 45.97 29.25
N SER A 726 0.68 44.95 29.26
CA SER A 726 0.68 43.84 30.23
C SER A 726 -0.58 42.96 30.23
N SER A 727 -1.13 42.70 29.04
CA SER A 727 -2.36 41.91 28.89
C SER A 727 -2.14 40.44 28.51
N GLY A 728 -0.96 40.09 28.00
CA GLY A 728 -0.60 38.74 27.57
C GLY A 728 0.74 38.75 26.85
N VAL A 729 1.08 37.62 26.24
CA VAL A 729 2.08 37.51 25.18
C VAL A 729 1.34 37.15 23.90
N ASP A 730 1.19 38.12 23.02
CA ASP A 730 0.25 38.01 21.90
C ASP A 730 0.95 37.67 20.58
N GLN A 731 0.22 37.03 19.66
CA GLN A 731 0.73 36.56 18.38
C GLN A 731 -0.10 37.11 17.21
N VAL A 732 0.59 37.52 16.15
CA VAL A 732 -0.01 37.84 14.85
C VAL A 732 0.43 36.81 13.82
N LEU A 733 -0.54 36.17 13.17
CA LEU A 733 -0.37 35.38 11.97
C LEU A 733 -0.76 36.23 10.76
N ALA A 734 0.21 36.70 9.97
CA ALA A 734 -0.03 37.64 8.89
C ALA A 734 0.17 36.98 7.51
N ALA A 735 -0.83 37.08 6.63
CA ALA A 735 -0.72 36.70 5.22
C ALA A 735 -0.30 37.88 4.31
N VAL A 736 0.01 39.03 4.92
CA VAL A 736 0.37 40.29 4.28
C VAL A 736 1.57 40.92 4.96
N THR A 737 2.21 41.89 4.30
CA THR A 737 3.22 42.73 4.96
C THR A 737 2.59 43.46 6.14
N PHE A 738 3.16 43.29 7.33
CA PHE A 738 2.55 43.77 8.57
C PHE A 738 3.56 44.37 9.55
N THR A 739 3.09 45.37 10.30
CA THR A 739 3.83 46.01 11.39
C THR A 739 3.07 45.81 12.69
N LEU A 740 3.73 45.23 13.69
CA LEU A 740 3.11 44.96 14.99
C LEU A 740 2.61 46.26 15.65
N ALA A 741 1.40 46.19 16.19
CA ALA A 741 0.88 47.23 17.06
C ALA A 741 1.70 47.30 18.36
N VAL A 742 1.59 48.40 19.09
CA VAL A 742 2.25 48.54 20.40
C VAL A 742 1.77 47.46 21.38
N ASN A 743 2.69 46.90 22.17
CA ASN A 743 2.44 45.82 23.14
C ASN A 743 2.08 44.46 22.54
N VAL A 744 2.34 44.22 21.25
CA VAL A 744 2.25 42.87 20.66
C VAL A 744 3.65 42.31 20.51
N GLU A 745 3.88 41.08 20.94
CA GLU A 745 5.22 40.49 21.04
C GLU A 745 5.61 39.66 19.82
N ASN A 746 4.69 38.87 19.26
CA ASN A 746 5.05 37.87 18.26
C ASN A 746 4.41 38.12 16.89
N LEU A 747 5.19 37.97 15.82
CA LEU A 747 4.73 38.01 14.44
C LEU A 747 5.22 36.78 13.69
N THR A 748 4.31 36.06 13.06
CA THR A 748 4.63 34.98 12.12
C THR A 748 4.01 35.32 10.77
N LEU A 749 4.85 35.39 9.73
CA LEU A 749 4.41 35.53 8.36
C LEU A 749 3.96 34.17 7.82
N THR A 750 2.82 34.13 7.15
CA THR A 750 2.22 32.91 6.61
C THR A 750 2.19 32.94 5.08
N GLY A 751 1.83 31.81 4.46
CA GLY A 751 1.76 31.68 3.01
C GLY A 751 3.13 31.68 2.33
N THR A 752 3.14 31.95 1.01
CA THR A 752 4.34 31.85 0.17
C THR A 752 4.66 33.16 -0.57
N ALA A 753 3.93 34.23 -0.28
CA ALA A 753 4.16 35.53 -0.89
C ALA A 753 5.39 36.22 -0.28
N THR A 754 6.11 37.02 -1.09
CA THR A 754 7.18 37.91 -0.61
C THR A 754 6.55 39.07 0.19
N ILE A 755 6.40 38.86 1.49
CA ILE A 755 5.85 39.81 2.46
C ILE A 755 6.89 40.12 3.53
N ASN A 756 6.72 41.23 4.23
CA ASN A 756 7.70 41.72 5.21
C ASN A 756 7.09 41.86 6.60
N GLY A 757 7.93 41.77 7.63
CA GLY A 757 7.53 41.89 9.02
C GLY A 757 8.25 43.04 9.71
N THR A 758 7.54 43.81 10.54
CA THR A 758 8.16 44.85 11.36
C THR A 758 7.63 44.76 12.79
N GLY A 759 8.54 44.71 13.77
CA GLY A 759 8.25 44.74 15.20
C GLY A 759 7.89 46.14 15.69
N ASN A 760 7.97 46.32 17.00
CA ASN A 760 7.68 47.56 17.69
C ASN A 760 8.86 47.97 18.61
N ALA A 761 8.60 48.52 19.80
CA ALA A 761 9.64 48.96 20.73
C ALA A 761 9.84 47.99 21.92
N ALA A 762 9.13 46.87 21.91
CA ALA A 762 9.23 45.78 22.88
C ALA A 762 10.14 44.68 22.34
N ALA A 763 10.50 43.71 23.19
CA ALA A 763 11.19 42.51 22.73
C ALA A 763 10.25 41.65 21.88
N ASN A 764 10.51 41.57 20.58
CA ASN A 764 9.67 40.88 19.61
C ASN A 764 10.26 39.54 19.15
N THR A 765 9.40 38.56 18.87
CA THR A 765 9.77 37.36 18.09
C THR A 765 9.13 37.46 16.70
N ILE A 766 9.94 37.49 15.66
CA ILE A 766 9.48 37.63 14.27
C ILE A 766 9.97 36.44 13.46
N ILE A 767 9.02 35.69 12.89
CA ILE A 767 9.26 34.51 12.06
C ILE A 767 8.75 34.79 10.65
N GLY A 768 9.64 34.66 9.65
CA GLY A 768 9.33 34.76 8.23
C GLY A 768 8.64 33.51 7.68
N ASN A 769 8.21 33.60 6.42
CA ASN A 769 7.62 32.49 5.69
C ASN A 769 8.70 31.79 4.84
N THR A 770 8.30 31.07 3.78
CA THR A 770 9.28 30.36 2.93
C THR A 770 9.80 31.22 1.76
N ALA A 771 9.46 32.50 1.72
CA ALA A 771 9.88 33.43 0.67
C ALA A 771 10.83 34.47 1.26
N ASN A 772 11.58 35.15 0.39
CA ASN A 772 12.47 36.23 0.80
C ASN A 772 11.71 37.33 1.58
N ASN A 773 12.01 37.51 2.86
CA ASN A 773 11.39 38.48 3.74
C ASN A 773 12.40 39.56 4.18
N GLU A 774 11.90 40.79 4.36
CA GLU A 774 12.58 41.82 5.17
C GLU A 774 11.93 41.84 6.55
N LEU A 775 12.70 41.46 7.58
CA LEU A 775 12.27 41.43 8.98
C LEU A 775 13.00 42.53 9.76
N ILE A 776 12.24 43.41 10.41
CA ILE A 776 12.79 44.54 11.19
C ILE A 776 12.30 44.43 12.63
N GLY A 777 13.18 44.25 13.62
CA GLY A 777 12.82 44.22 15.05
C GLY A 777 12.44 45.61 15.60
N ALA A 778 13.17 46.63 15.14
CA ALA A 778 13.06 48.05 15.46
C ALA A 778 13.71 48.44 16.80
N GLY A 779 13.12 48.16 17.95
CA GLY A 779 13.81 48.35 19.21
C GLY A 779 13.29 47.41 20.28
N GLY A 780 14.15 47.01 21.21
CA GLY A 780 13.85 45.88 22.08
C GLY A 780 14.98 44.86 22.00
N ASN A 781 14.82 43.72 22.63
CA ASN A 781 15.75 42.60 22.42
C ASN A 781 15.01 41.58 21.58
N ASP A 782 15.20 41.63 20.27
CA ASP A 782 14.36 40.95 19.30
C ASP A 782 14.94 39.59 18.90
N THR A 783 14.08 38.64 18.54
CA THR A 783 14.47 37.36 17.94
C THR A 783 13.88 37.27 16.53
N LEU A 784 14.75 37.24 15.51
CA LEU A 784 14.36 37.24 14.10
C LEU A 784 14.77 35.92 13.46
N SER A 785 13.83 35.25 12.79
CA SER A 785 14.07 34.05 12.00
C SER A 785 13.48 34.23 10.61
N GLY A 786 14.29 34.17 9.56
CA GLY A 786 13.84 34.37 8.18
C GLY A 786 12.91 33.27 7.66
N GLY A 787 13.00 32.06 8.21
CA GLY A 787 12.48 30.88 7.54
C GLY A 787 13.35 30.55 6.32
N LEU A 788 12.80 29.78 5.38
CA LEU A 788 13.50 29.52 4.11
C LEU A 788 13.46 30.80 3.26
N GLY A 789 14.52 31.09 2.51
CA GLY A 789 14.48 32.23 1.60
C GLY A 789 15.85 32.82 1.37
N ILE A 790 15.90 34.07 0.93
CA ILE A 790 17.07 34.93 1.09
C ILE A 790 16.55 36.15 1.83
N ASP A 791 16.80 36.19 3.12
CA ASP A 791 16.13 37.12 4.01
C ASP A 791 17.03 38.29 4.39
N THR A 792 16.40 39.42 4.76
CA THR A 792 17.09 40.55 5.36
C THR A 792 16.58 40.70 6.79
N LEU A 793 17.44 40.45 7.77
CA LEU A 793 17.13 40.49 9.20
C LEU A 793 17.79 41.73 9.82
N ASN A 794 16.99 42.68 10.27
CA ASN A 794 17.43 43.93 10.89
C ASN A 794 16.91 44.02 12.32
N GLY A 795 17.73 43.73 13.33
CA GLY A 795 17.30 43.73 14.72
C GLY A 795 16.93 45.13 15.21
N GLY A 796 17.78 46.11 14.96
CA GLY A 796 17.52 47.50 15.31
C GLY A 796 18.30 47.91 16.56
N LEU A 797 17.61 48.42 17.58
CA LEU A 797 18.23 48.84 18.85
C LEU A 797 17.99 47.81 19.95
N GLY A 798 19.06 47.34 20.59
CA GLY A 798 18.98 46.45 21.75
C GLY A 798 19.82 45.20 21.51
N ASN A 799 19.64 44.16 22.32
CA ASN A 799 20.43 42.93 22.17
C ASN A 799 19.60 41.89 21.43
N ASP A 800 19.86 41.73 20.15
CA ASP A 800 19.03 40.95 19.24
C ASP A 800 19.63 39.56 18.95
N THR A 801 18.76 38.64 18.55
CA THR A 801 19.10 37.26 18.19
C THR A 801 18.62 36.96 16.77
N TYR A 802 19.54 36.57 15.90
CA TYR A 802 19.27 36.23 14.51
C TYR A 802 19.39 34.72 14.31
N ARG A 803 18.29 34.05 13.94
CA ARG A 803 18.25 32.63 13.60
C ARG A 803 18.29 32.49 12.09
N ILE A 804 19.45 32.09 11.58
CA ILE A 804 19.70 32.00 10.14
C ILE A 804 19.71 30.55 9.68
N ASP A 805 19.08 30.28 8.55
CA ASP A 805 19.05 28.95 7.95
C ASP A 805 19.89 28.83 6.66
N THR A 806 20.22 29.98 6.05
CA THR A 806 21.03 30.02 4.83
C THR A 806 22.09 31.12 4.82
N ALA A 807 23.24 30.79 4.23
CA ALA A 807 24.39 31.69 4.17
C ALA A 807 24.17 32.94 3.32
N THR A 808 23.04 32.98 2.62
CA THR A 808 22.62 34.10 1.79
C THR A 808 21.84 35.16 2.56
N ASP A 809 21.42 34.89 3.80
CA ASP A 809 20.71 35.86 4.62
C ASP A 809 21.59 37.07 4.93
N VAL A 810 20.98 38.25 4.91
CA VAL A 810 21.63 39.54 5.17
C VAL A 810 21.22 40.02 6.55
N ILE A 811 22.19 40.10 7.47
CA ILE A 811 21.97 40.66 8.79
C ILE A 811 22.39 42.14 8.79
N ILE A 812 21.54 42.99 9.35
CA ILE A 812 21.79 44.42 9.55
C ILE A 812 21.68 44.71 11.04
N ASP A 813 22.79 45.18 11.62
CA ASP A 813 22.82 45.61 13.02
C ASP A 813 22.87 47.16 13.12
N SER A 814 22.19 47.70 14.13
CA SER A 814 22.18 49.13 14.49
C SER A 814 22.54 49.41 15.95
N GLY A 815 23.03 48.42 16.69
CA GLY A 815 23.75 48.54 17.95
C GLY A 815 23.15 47.70 19.08
N GLY A 816 24.00 46.97 19.78
CA GLY A 816 23.58 45.99 20.78
C GLY A 816 24.74 45.20 21.34
N ILE A 817 24.41 44.10 22.01
CA ILE A 817 25.28 42.92 22.05
C ILE A 817 24.46 41.80 21.41
N ASP A 818 24.78 41.51 20.16
CA ASP A 818 23.91 40.73 19.29
C ASP A 818 24.42 39.31 19.09
N THR A 819 23.51 38.39 18.78
CA THR A 819 23.81 36.96 18.71
C THR A 819 23.27 36.34 17.42
N ILE A 820 24.13 35.60 16.71
CA ILE A 820 23.72 34.75 15.60
C ILE A 820 23.61 33.31 16.09
N ILE A 821 22.49 32.68 15.78
CA ILE A 821 22.27 31.24 15.93
C ILE A 821 22.11 30.65 14.53
N VAL A 822 22.91 29.63 14.22
CA VAL A 822 22.84 28.94 12.92
C VAL A 822 21.95 27.70 13.04
N GLU A 823 20.90 27.63 12.22
CA GLU A 823 19.91 26.56 12.21
C GLU A 823 19.84 25.88 10.84
N GLY A 824 20.20 24.59 10.69
CA GLY A 824 19.96 23.88 9.43
C GLY A 824 21.07 22.92 8.98
N TYR A 825 20.66 21.99 8.12
CA TYR A 825 21.50 20.89 7.63
C TYR A 825 22.21 21.31 6.33
N SER A 826 23.52 21.59 6.41
CA SER A 826 24.44 21.79 5.27
C SER A 826 24.41 23.15 4.58
N ILE A 827 25.16 24.16 5.06
CA ILE A 827 25.74 25.18 4.12
C ILE A 827 26.96 25.98 4.62
N TYR A 828 27.35 25.92 5.89
CA TYR A 828 28.43 26.78 6.39
C TYR A 828 29.76 26.04 6.53
N THR A 829 30.51 25.93 5.43
CA THR A 829 31.93 25.55 5.55
C THR A 829 32.82 26.71 5.97
N ASN A 830 32.36 27.97 5.86
CA ASN A 830 33.00 29.21 6.32
C ASN A 830 31.95 30.32 6.51
N TYR A 831 31.55 30.64 7.74
CA TYR A 831 30.70 31.78 8.08
C TYR A 831 31.55 32.99 8.48
N LEU A 832 31.27 34.17 7.91
CA LEU A 832 31.91 35.42 8.30
C LEU A 832 30.88 36.27 9.03
N MET A 833 31.16 36.60 10.29
CA MET A 833 30.27 37.43 11.09
C MET A 833 30.16 38.84 10.48
N PRO A 834 28.94 39.33 10.22
CA PRO A 834 28.72 40.70 9.78
C PRO A 834 29.31 41.73 10.76
N THR A 835 29.62 42.93 10.27
CA THR A 835 30.05 44.02 11.15
C THR A 835 28.92 44.40 12.11
N GLY A 836 29.24 44.57 13.39
CA GLY A 836 28.24 44.94 14.41
C GLY A 836 27.81 43.77 15.30
N ILE A 837 28.05 42.53 14.90
CA ILE A 837 27.65 41.37 15.71
C ILE A 837 28.79 40.92 16.64
N GLU A 838 28.48 40.73 17.91
CA GLU A 838 29.43 40.28 18.93
C GLU A 838 29.44 38.76 19.10
N ASN A 839 28.28 38.10 19.04
CA ASN A 839 28.20 36.68 19.42
C ASN A 839 27.76 35.78 18.26
N ILE A 840 28.35 34.60 18.20
CA ILE A 840 27.87 33.50 17.37
C ILE A 840 27.80 32.22 18.20
N ASP A 841 26.63 31.58 18.17
CA ASP A 841 26.37 30.32 18.84
C ASP A 841 26.07 29.23 17.81
N LEU A 842 27.00 28.28 17.70
CA LEU A 842 26.89 27.13 16.83
C LEU A 842 26.42 25.88 17.58
N SER A 843 26.13 25.95 18.88
CA SER A 843 25.82 24.79 19.73
C SER A 843 24.40 24.21 19.54
N SER A 844 23.66 24.69 18.55
CA SER A 844 22.26 24.30 18.33
C SER A 844 22.10 22.80 18.07
N TYR A 845 20.95 22.23 18.51
CA TYR A 845 20.68 20.79 18.51
C TYR A 845 20.81 20.09 17.14
N TYR A 846 20.78 20.85 16.04
CA TYR A 846 20.79 20.34 14.67
C TYR A 846 22.16 20.41 13.97
N SER A 847 23.21 20.95 14.60
CA SER A 847 24.53 21.12 13.99
C SER A 847 25.48 19.94 14.31
N TYR A 848 25.44 18.88 13.50
CA TYR A 848 26.35 17.72 13.61
C TYR A 848 27.57 17.80 12.69
N TYR A 849 27.81 18.96 12.07
CA TYR A 849 28.89 19.16 11.11
C TYR A 849 29.93 20.14 11.63
N ALA A 850 31.18 19.90 11.24
CA ALA A 850 32.29 20.83 11.41
C ALA A 850 31.98 22.16 10.70
N ILE A 851 32.00 23.25 11.45
CA ILE A 851 31.77 24.62 10.95
C ILE A 851 33.03 25.44 11.15
N SER A 852 33.39 26.24 10.15
CA SER A 852 34.38 27.31 10.27
C SER A 852 33.66 28.65 10.40
N ALA A 853 33.98 29.43 11.42
CA ALA A 853 33.44 30.76 11.65
C ALA A 853 34.58 31.77 11.86
N THR A 854 34.42 32.97 11.31
CA THR A 854 35.34 34.09 11.51
C THR A 854 34.57 35.27 12.09
N GLY A 855 35.06 35.81 13.19
CA GLY A 855 34.61 37.03 13.85
C GLY A 855 34.90 38.29 13.04
N ASN A 856 34.84 39.43 13.71
CA ASN A 856 35.04 40.74 13.12
C ASN A 856 36.00 41.56 14.02
N ALA A 857 35.94 42.89 13.98
CA ALA A 857 36.86 43.76 14.74
C ALA A 857 36.37 44.07 16.18
N LEU A 858 35.32 43.41 16.64
CA LEU A 858 34.71 43.57 17.97
C LEU A 858 35.20 42.47 18.92
N ASN A 859 34.83 42.56 20.19
CA ASN A 859 35.11 41.48 21.13
C ASN A 859 34.09 40.35 20.91
N ASN A 860 34.46 39.35 20.14
CA ASN A 860 33.55 38.29 19.74
C ASN A 860 33.47 37.15 20.75
N ARG A 861 32.26 36.66 21.05
CA ARG A 861 32.06 35.38 21.75
C ARG A 861 31.61 34.34 20.75
N MET A 862 32.42 33.30 20.56
CA MET A 862 32.18 32.24 19.59
C MET A 862 32.05 30.90 20.30
N ILE A 863 30.93 30.21 20.10
CA ILE A 863 30.67 28.88 20.68
C ILE A 863 30.53 27.87 19.55
N GLY A 864 31.38 26.82 19.57
CA GLY A 864 31.33 25.69 18.66
C GLY A 864 30.33 24.61 19.06
N ASN A 865 30.28 23.52 18.31
CA ASN A 865 29.39 22.38 18.53
C ASN A 865 30.18 21.14 18.96
N ALA A 866 29.62 19.94 18.74
CA ALA A 866 30.28 18.67 19.09
C ALA A 866 31.18 18.12 17.97
N SER A 867 31.42 18.89 16.90
CA SER A 867 32.24 18.52 15.75
C SER A 867 33.54 19.34 15.72
N ASN A 868 34.51 18.91 14.92
CA ASN A 868 35.79 19.62 14.76
C ASN A 868 35.61 21.00 14.08
N ASN A 869 35.47 22.06 14.86
CA ASN A 869 35.24 23.42 14.41
C ASN A 869 36.53 24.17 14.04
N THR A 870 36.40 25.27 13.31
CA THR A 870 37.48 26.26 13.15
C THR A 870 36.93 27.63 13.51
N LEU A 871 37.38 28.21 14.62
CA LEU A 871 36.92 29.50 15.12
C LEU A 871 38.06 30.51 15.03
N ILE A 872 37.81 31.66 14.41
CA ILE A 872 38.79 32.73 14.19
C ILE A 872 38.22 34.03 14.73
N GLY A 873 38.81 34.64 15.76
CA GLY A 873 38.32 35.89 16.37
C GLY A 873 38.53 37.14 15.51
N ASP A 874 39.66 37.23 14.80
CA ASP A 874 40.14 38.36 14.00
C ASP A 874 40.76 39.50 14.83
N ALA A 875 40.05 40.58 15.16
CA ALA A 875 40.62 41.66 15.96
C ALA A 875 39.66 42.02 17.10
N GLY A 876 40.16 42.23 18.31
CA GLY A 876 39.28 42.36 19.47
C GLY A 876 39.82 41.51 20.61
N ASN A 877 39.15 41.54 21.75
CA ASN A 877 39.43 40.59 22.82
C ASN A 877 38.37 39.49 22.73
N ASP A 878 38.70 38.41 22.02
CA ASP A 878 37.75 37.40 21.63
C ASP A 878 37.67 36.27 22.66
N THR A 879 36.51 35.63 22.79
CA THR A 879 36.28 34.45 23.62
C THR A 879 35.85 33.29 22.74
N LEU A 880 36.73 32.30 22.58
CA LEU A 880 36.51 31.14 21.72
C LEU A 880 36.29 29.90 22.58
N ILE A 881 35.15 29.23 22.36
CA ILE A 881 34.75 27.99 23.01
C ILE A 881 34.60 26.94 21.92
N GLY A 882 35.53 25.98 21.84
CA GLY A 882 35.51 24.94 20.80
C GLY A 882 34.30 24.02 20.92
N GLY A 883 33.94 23.66 22.16
CA GLY A 883 32.96 22.62 22.43
C GLY A 883 33.65 21.25 22.50
N ALA A 884 32.99 20.21 22.00
CA ALA A 884 33.60 18.88 21.91
C ALA A 884 34.13 18.66 20.49
N GLY A 885 35.31 18.08 20.32
CA GLY A 885 35.87 17.87 18.98
C GLY A 885 37.39 18.02 18.98
N TYR A 886 37.97 18.14 17.79
CA TYR A 886 39.32 18.65 17.58
C TYR A 886 39.21 20.02 16.93
N ASP A 887 39.14 21.08 17.74
CA ASP A 887 38.83 22.40 17.24
C ASP A 887 40.09 23.19 16.90
N ASN A 888 40.05 24.02 15.85
CA ASN A 888 41.11 24.98 15.54
C ASN A 888 40.67 26.37 16.00
N LEU A 889 41.29 26.88 17.05
CA LEU A 889 40.98 28.17 17.65
C LEU A 889 42.08 29.17 17.31
N THR A 890 41.71 30.31 16.73
CA THR A 890 42.63 31.39 16.35
C THR A 890 42.09 32.68 16.95
N GLY A 891 42.78 33.27 17.91
CA GLY A 891 42.32 34.48 18.60
C GLY A 891 42.41 35.69 17.69
N GLY A 892 43.59 35.87 17.07
CA GLY A 892 43.89 37.02 16.24
C GLY A 892 44.58 38.13 17.03
N ALA A 893 44.10 39.36 16.87
CA ALA A 893 44.72 40.55 17.45
C ALA A 893 43.93 41.08 18.65
N GLY A 894 44.41 40.80 19.86
CA GLY A 894 43.98 41.46 21.08
C GLY A 894 44.38 40.64 22.29
N ASN A 895 43.56 40.65 23.34
CA ASN A 895 43.75 39.80 24.52
C ASN A 895 42.66 38.72 24.52
N ASP A 896 42.96 37.59 23.89
CA ASP A 896 41.94 36.58 23.59
C ASP A 896 41.84 35.53 24.71
N VAL A 897 40.67 34.90 24.82
CA VAL A 897 40.34 33.89 25.82
C VAL A 897 39.91 32.61 25.12
N PHE A 898 40.65 31.54 25.35
CA PHE A 898 40.32 30.19 24.87
C PHE A 898 39.74 29.39 26.03
N VAL A 899 38.45 29.03 25.95
CA VAL A 899 37.72 28.37 27.03
C VAL A 899 37.63 26.87 26.78
N PHE A 900 37.99 26.10 27.80
CA PHE A 900 37.88 24.64 27.81
C PHE A 900 36.84 24.21 28.86
N ASP A 901 35.62 23.94 28.38
CA ASP A 901 34.44 23.57 29.18
C ASP A 901 33.86 22.18 28.84
N ALA A 902 34.43 21.48 27.86
CA ALA A 902 34.01 20.15 27.46
C ALA A 902 34.74 19.03 28.23
N PRO A 903 34.10 17.86 28.45
CA PRO A 903 34.72 16.72 29.14
C PRO A 903 36.02 16.22 28.49
N LEU A 904 37.09 16.09 29.29
CA LEU A 904 38.42 15.62 28.86
C LEU A 904 38.46 14.12 28.50
N TYR A 905 37.49 13.33 28.97
CA TYR A 905 37.33 11.91 28.69
C TYR A 905 35.89 11.47 28.97
N ASN A 906 35.22 10.76 28.05
CA ASN A 906 34.00 10.01 28.36
C ASN A 906 34.32 8.51 28.38
N ALA A 907 33.83 7.79 29.39
CA ALA A 907 33.98 6.34 29.48
C ALA A 907 32.70 5.58 29.04
N ASP A 908 31.66 6.28 28.58
CA ASP A 908 30.31 5.72 28.45
C ASP A 908 29.46 6.27 27.28
N SER A 909 30.05 6.53 26.10
CA SER A 909 29.23 6.77 24.90
C SER A 909 29.91 6.30 23.62
N LEU A 910 29.10 5.74 22.71
CA LEU A 910 29.42 5.27 21.37
C LEU A 910 29.93 6.38 20.40
N ALA A 911 30.23 7.58 20.89
CA ALA A 911 30.80 8.68 20.11
C ALA A 911 32.34 8.66 20.18
N THR A 912 33.00 8.49 19.04
CA THR A 912 34.46 8.29 18.90
C THR A 912 35.30 9.59 18.95
N THR A 913 34.79 10.69 19.50
CA THR A 913 35.44 12.01 19.40
C THR A 913 35.66 12.66 20.77
N THR A 914 36.67 12.22 21.50
CA THR A 914 37.38 13.07 22.48
C THR A 914 38.65 13.54 21.80
N GLY A 915 38.63 14.76 21.27
CA GLY A 915 39.79 15.42 20.67
C GLY A 915 40.45 16.43 21.60
N TYR A 916 41.61 16.94 21.17
CA TYR A 916 42.27 18.08 21.79
C TYR A 916 42.18 19.26 20.82
N ASP A 917 42.05 20.47 21.35
CA ASP A 917 41.95 21.66 20.50
C ASP A 917 43.33 22.19 20.14
N THR A 918 43.42 22.87 19.01
CA THR A 918 44.64 23.54 18.55
C THR A 918 44.43 25.04 18.61
N ILE A 919 45.19 25.71 19.49
CA ILE A 919 45.28 27.17 19.51
C ILE A 919 46.42 27.59 18.58
N THR A 920 46.10 28.32 17.51
CA THR A 920 47.04 28.50 16.39
C THR A 920 47.98 29.69 16.55
N ASP A 921 47.62 30.69 17.37
CA ASP A 921 48.31 32.00 17.42
C ASP A 921 48.46 32.60 18.84
N PHE A 922 48.42 31.77 19.88
CA PHE A 922 48.53 32.19 21.29
C PHE A 922 49.72 33.15 21.55
N THR A 923 49.42 34.32 22.09
CA THR A 923 50.34 35.41 22.40
C THR A 923 50.54 35.59 23.91
N ILE A 924 51.76 35.32 24.37
CA ILE A 924 52.13 35.38 25.80
C ILE A 924 51.89 36.77 26.39
N GLY A 925 51.20 36.81 27.53
CA GLY A 925 50.88 38.02 28.28
C GLY A 925 49.76 38.88 27.69
N ALA A 926 49.23 38.54 26.51
CA ALA A 926 48.02 39.11 25.95
C ALA A 926 46.85 38.12 26.14
N ASP A 927 47.04 36.88 25.73
CA ASP A 927 45.98 35.86 25.70
C ASP A 927 45.89 35.04 26.98
N LYS A 928 44.75 34.36 27.15
CA LYS A 928 44.42 33.52 28.30
C LYS A 928 43.86 32.17 27.86
N ILE A 929 44.27 31.14 28.59
CA ILE A 929 43.63 29.82 28.58
C ILE A 929 42.74 29.74 29.81
N GLN A 930 41.45 29.56 29.61
CA GLN A 930 40.45 29.48 30.67
C GLN A 930 39.98 28.04 30.83
N LEU A 931 40.07 27.52 32.05
CA LEU A 931 39.77 26.13 32.39
C LEU A 931 38.56 26.10 33.34
N ASP A 932 37.55 25.31 32.98
CA ASP A 932 36.34 25.12 33.79
C ASP A 932 36.61 24.17 34.99
N ASP A 933 36.32 24.59 36.21
CA ASP A 933 36.63 23.80 37.41
C ASP A 933 35.78 22.53 37.57
N ASP A 934 34.61 22.44 36.93
CA ASP A 934 33.80 21.22 36.86
C ASP A 934 34.47 20.13 36.01
N ILE A 935 35.32 20.54 35.06
CA ILE A 935 36.10 19.64 34.20
C ILE A 935 37.48 19.36 34.81
N PHE A 936 38.18 20.39 35.25
CA PHE A 936 39.55 20.32 35.78
C PHE A 936 39.58 20.20 37.31
N THR A 937 38.78 19.27 37.83
CA THR A 937 38.42 19.08 39.26
C THR A 937 39.56 18.98 40.29
N ALA A 938 40.80 18.68 39.87
CA ALA A 938 41.96 18.57 40.75
C ALA A 938 42.74 19.89 40.91
N LEU A 939 42.32 20.96 40.21
CA LEU A 939 42.85 22.31 40.40
C LEU A 939 42.20 22.98 41.62
N PRO A 940 42.97 23.60 42.53
CA PRO A 940 42.40 24.28 43.69
C PRO A 940 41.74 25.60 43.29
N VAL A 941 40.47 25.78 43.66
CA VAL A 941 39.77 27.06 43.56
C VAL A 941 40.38 28.05 44.56
N VAL A 942 41.35 28.84 44.11
CA VAL A 942 41.86 30.00 44.87
C VAL A 942 41.03 31.24 44.57
N ALA A 943 40.80 32.08 45.58
CA ALA A 943 39.95 33.28 45.52
C ALA A 943 40.35 34.36 44.48
N SER A 944 41.37 34.13 43.65
CA SER A 944 41.77 35.01 42.55
C SER A 944 41.54 34.44 41.14
N GLY A 945 41.05 33.20 40.98
CA GLY A 945 40.83 32.59 39.66
C GLY A 945 42.10 32.36 38.83
N VAL A 946 43.29 32.39 39.45
CA VAL A 946 44.60 32.21 38.79
C VAL A 946 45.18 30.86 39.18
N LEU A 947 45.80 30.17 38.22
CA LEU A 947 46.48 28.90 38.46
C LEU A 947 47.59 29.06 39.53
N GLY A 948 47.65 28.17 40.51
CA GLY A 948 48.71 28.20 41.51
C GLY A 948 50.07 27.87 40.89
N ALA A 949 51.15 28.57 41.29
CA ALA A 949 52.50 28.40 40.74
C ALA A 949 53.06 26.96 40.84
N ALA A 950 52.57 26.16 41.78
CA ALA A 950 52.94 24.75 41.94
C ALA A 950 52.22 23.80 40.97
N HIS A 951 51.23 24.28 40.22
CA HIS A 951 50.38 23.45 39.36
C HIS A 951 50.71 23.52 37.88
N LEU A 952 51.64 24.40 37.46
CA LEU A 952 52.11 24.48 36.08
C LEU A 952 53.52 23.93 35.96
N GLN A 953 53.68 22.89 35.14
CA GLN A 953 54.97 22.28 34.83
C GLN A 953 55.36 22.46 33.37
N ILE A 954 56.59 22.94 33.13
CA ILE A 954 57.15 23.09 31.78
C ILE A 954 58.05 21.90 31.48
N GLY A 955 57.60 20.97 30.64
CA GLY A 955 58.30 19.73 30.35
C GLY A 955 57.43 18.66 29.70
N ALA A 956 57.97 17.45 29.58
CA ALA A 956 57.27 16.34 28.91
C ALA A 956 56.32 15.54 29.83
N ALA A 957 56.43 15.70 31.15
CA ALA A 957 55.66 14.98 32.17
C ALA A 957 55.71 15.73 33.53
N ALA A 958 54.81 15.38 34.45
CA ALA A 958 54.84 15.79 35.85
C ALA A 958 56.13 15.37 36.56
N THR A 959 56.55 16.15 37.56
CA THR A 959 57.81 15.99 38.30
C THR A 959 57.66 15.94 39.81
N ASP A 960 56.64 16.58 40.37
CA ASP A 960 56.23 16.38 41.77
C ASP A 960 54.74 16.00 41.84
N ALA A 961 54.05 16.16 42.98
CA ALA A 961 52.65 15.74 43.15
C ALA A 961 51.62 16.87 42.95
N ASP A 962 52.11 18.09 42.73
CA ASP A 962 51.30 19.28 42.56
C ASP A 962 51.18 19.68 41.07
N ASP A 963 51.99 19.12 40.17
CA ASP A 963 52.00 19.40 38.72
C ASP A 963 50.71 18.93 38.00
N ARG A 964 49.69 19.79 37.90
CA ARG A 964 48.36 19.47 37.29
C ARG A 964 48.25 19.83 35.81
N ILE A 965 48.90 20.90 35.37
CA ILE A 965 48.93 21.37 33.98
C ILE A 965 50.36 21.25 33.47
N ILE A 966 50.56 20.50 32.40
CA ILE A 966 51.90 20.20 31.86
C ILE A 966 51.98 20.74 30.44
N TYR A 967 52.90 21.67 30.19
CA TYR A 967 53.19 22.19 28.85
C TYR A 967 54.51 21.63 28.32
N ASN A 968 54.41 20.82 27.26
CA ASN A 968 55.58 20.32 26.56
C ASN A 968 56.03 21.31 25.49
N SER A 969 56.93 22.22 25.87
CA SER A 969 57.42 23.29 24.99
C SER A 969 58.13 22.82 23.71
N VAL A 970 58.50 21.53 23.60
CA VAL A 970 59.10 20.95 22.38
C VAL A 970 58.04 20.55 21.36
N THR A 971 56.88 20.11 21.85
CA THR A 971 55.76 19.61 21.00
C THR A 971 54.59 20.57 20.92
N GLY A 972 54.48 21.53 21.85
CA GLY A 972 53.35 22.45 21.98
C GLY A 972 52.16 21.89 22.77
N ALA A 973 52.17 20.61 23.12
CA ALA A 973 51.03 19.95 23.76
C ALA A 973 50.83 20.38 25.24
N LEU A 974 49.58 20.66 25.60
CA LEU A 974 49.11 20.86 26.97
C LEU A 974 48.38 19.62 27.46
N TYR A 975 48.78 19.16 28.64
CA TYR A 975 48.20 18.01 29.32
C TYR A 975 47.64 18.40 30.67
N TYR A 976 46.57 17.73 31.06
CA TYR A 976 46.05 17.70 32.41
C TYR A 976 46.41 16.37 33.08
N ASP A 977 47.07 16.46 34.24
CA ASP A 977 47.39 15.32 35.10
C ASP A 977 46.54 15.41 36.37
N GLN A 978 45.51 14.56 36.43
CA GLN A 978 44.56 14.55 37.54
C GLN A 978 45.19 14.11 38.86
N ASP A 979 46.17 13.20 38.85
CA ASP A 979 46.86 12.76 40.07
C ASP A 979 48.12 13.56 40.39
N GLY A 980 48.58 14.32 39.40
CA GLY A 980 49.58 15.37 39.49
C GLY A 980 50.98 14.87 39.76
N ASN A 981 51.19 13.54 39.77
CA ASN A 981 52.49 12.89 40.02
C ASN A 981 52.95 11.97 38.89
N GLY A 982 52.23 11.96 37.77
CA GLY A 982 52.54 11.16 36.59
C GLY A 982 52.34 9.65 36.78
N ALA A 983 51.62 9.20 37.83
CA ALA A 983 51.30 7.79 38.01
C ALA A 983 50.07 7.35 37.19
N GLN A 984 49.14 8.26 36.92
CA GLN A 984 48.07 8.13 35.95
C GLN A 984 48.50 8.69 34.59
N ALA A 985 47.82 8.25 33.52
CA ALA A 985 48.07 8.79 32.19
C ALA A 985 47.55 10.23 32.11
N GLN A 986 48.45 11.18 31.85
CA GLN A 986 48.11 12.57 31.56
C GLN A 986 47.23 12.65 30.29
N THR A 987 46.21 13.50 30.30
CA THR A 987 45.25 13.66 29.19
C THR A 987 45.59 14.94 28.42
N GLN A 988 45.83 14.83 27.11
CA GLN A 988 46.04 16.01 26.28
C GLN A 988 44.69 16.69 26.03
N PHE A 989 44.62 17.99 26.26
CA PHE A 989 43.39 18.77 26.02
C PHE A 989 43.60 19.92 25.02
N ALA A 990 44.85 20.38 24.84
CA ALA A 990 45.16 21.41 23.86
C ALA A 990 46.53 21.24 23.21
N LEU A 991 46.72 21.92 22.09
CA LEU A 991 47.97 22.04 21.34
C LEU A 991 48.21 23.52 21.00
N LEU A 992 49.37 24.04 21.39
CA LEU A 992 49.81 25.41 21.12
C LEU A 992 51.05 25.43 20.21
N GLY A 993 51.49 26.64 19.81
CA GLY A 993 52.81 26.86 19.24
C GLY A 993 53.95 26.31 20.13
N THR A 994 55.07 25.94 19.51
CA THR A 994 56.26 25.42 20.23
C THR A 994 57.13 26.54 20.80
N GLY A 995 57.80 26.29 21.92
CA GLY A 995 58.77 27.22 22.52
C GLY A 995 58.16 28.43 23.25
N LEU A 996 56.86 28.41 23.57
CA LEU A 996 56.21 29.47 24.33
C LEU A 996 56.67 29.46 25.81
N ALA A 997 56.83 30.64 26.40
CA ALA A 997 57.25 30.81 27.78
C ALA A 997 56.03 30.98 28.72
N LEU A 998 55.17 29.98 28.77
CA LEU A 998 53.93 30.01 29.58
C LEU A 998 54.24 30.15 31.08
N THR A 999 53.42 30.94 31.74
CA THR A 999 53.41 31.17 33.18
C THR A 999 52.00 30.95 33.72
N VAL A 1000 51.86 30.84 35.04
CA VAL A 1000 50.52 30.74 35.64
C VAL A 1000 49.63 31.96 35.40
N ALA A 1001 50.21 33.09 35.00
CA ALA A 1001 49.44 34.26 34.61
C ALA A 1001 48.74 34.06 33.26
N ASP A 1002 49.13 33.09 32.44
CA ASP A 1002 48.48 32.81 31.14
C ASP A 1002 47.24 31.90 31.29
N PHE A 1003 46.96 31.42 32.50
CA PHE A 1003 45.83 30.55 32.81
C PHE A 1003 44.82 31.23 33.76
N ALA A 1004 43.53 31.00 33.51
CA ALA A 1004 42.43 31.35 34.38
C ALA A 1004 41.62 30.09 34.73
N ILE A 1005 41.10 30.02 35.96
CA ILE A 1005 40.18 28.97 36.41
C ILE A 1005 38.86 29.65 36.72
N ILE A 1006 37.78 29.18 36.11
CA ILE A 1006 36.42 29.73 36.29
C ILE A 1006 35.51 28.76 37.00
#